data_AF-A0A969WDW0-F1
#
_entry.id   AF-A0A969WDW0-F1
#
_cell.length_a   1.000
_cell.length_b   1.000
_cell.length_c   1.000
_cell.angle_alpha   90.00
_cell.angle_beta   90.00
_cell.angle_gamma   90.00
#
_symmetry.space_group_name_H-M   'P 1'
#
loop_
_entity.id
_entity.type
_entity.pdbx_description
1 polymer ?
#
loop_
_entity_poly.entity_id
_entity_poly.type
_entity_poly.pdbx_seq_one_letter_code
_entity_poly.pdbx_strand_id
1 'polypeptide(L)'
;MKRRPVLLLTLILVSAAAVLLILTRMAPVREARGKTAARPLTSQLTAQQQRAQEIALSDGRVHAYTLGRRSEVMGIRELRQPAGANSAICAAADCRRVDIYSMDANATTSVIVNLDNDAVLDVWYQPGLQPGLNARLADRAIEIALNDPAVIAELGFRPTAVDMAPVAARLRGTSCDQGHLCAGPTFRLGSRILWAVVDLTEDRLAGLDWTEVQPDGPNQLYQPASDFCPAPGSVNRNGWTLAYETTDTDGLHVYNASYQGQQVLTSAKLVEWHVDYNGTYFYPGFFDVTGCASSAGNGFPIAPYGETQILDLMEGGTAAGFELVQDFRMSAWGAACNYRYEQRMQFWDDGRFRIVSAAFGRGCGDSADIPQPVYRPVVRIDIAVNGDDNDSFAFWDGGQWQTVVTETWRTPYAASGHGPHAYDAQGATAWVMDSSGMGYYVIPGQGQFGDGGRGDAPFLYITRHKPEEGDADLPIINPGGSNVADDHQQGPDLFVNGESAADTNIVLWYVPQHGTDRRSDDGNPPYCWTVAGEPNPETYPCYGGPLFVPFGAGVTGSPSAGFVVNGSEFGVADTAVFTNTSTLPDPNIPANFLWNFGDGVAAGSPVTATHRYLLGGVFTPTLTVDTFVWGMDTAVGQPITATAKNNFLPLIENGE
;
A
#
# COMPACT_ATOMS: atom_id res chain seq x y z
N MET A 1 59.95 -13.45 64.03
CA MET A 1 58.48 -13.33 64.23
C MET A 1 58.05 -11.90 63.95
N LYS A 2 56.82 -11.68 63.43
CA LYS A 2 56.15 -10.40 63.10
C LYS A 2 56.50 -9.73 61.76
N ARG A 3 55.86 -10.16 60.66
CA ARG A 3 55.44 -9.29 59.52
C ARG A 3 54.36 -9.99 58.69
N ARG A 4 53.14 -10.16 59.22
CA ARG A 4 52.01 -10.71 58.43
C ARG A 4 50.59 -10.13 58.68
N PRO A 5 50.32 -9.07 59.47
CA PRO A 5 48.94 -8.56 59.55
C PRO A 5 48.63 -7.40 58.58
N VAL A 6 49.64 -6.71 58.03
CA VAL A 6 49.39 -5.47 57.27
C VAL A 6 48.96 -5.73 55.83
N LEU A 7 49.56 -6.72 55.15
CA LEU A 7 49.29 -6.99 53.73
C LEU A 7 47.89 -7.58 53.48
N LEU A 8 47.35 -8.36 54.44
CA LEU A 8 46.02 -8.95 54.34
C LEU A 8 44.93 -7.88 54.54
N LEU A 9 45.16 -6.93 55.45
CA LEU A 9 44.22 -5.82 55.70
C LEU A 9 44.18 -4.84 54.52
N THR A 10 45.31 -4.59 53.85
CA THR A 10 45.35 -3.72 52.67
C THR A 10 44.67 -4.36 51.47
N LEU A 11 44.82 -5.66 51.25
CA LEU A 11 44.09 -6.35 50.17
C LEU A 11 42.57 -6.32 50.40
N ILE A 12 42.10 -6.55 51.63
CA ILE A 12 40.67 -6.56 51.95
C ILE A 12 40.05 -5.16 51.77
N LEU A 13 40.76 -4.10 52.18
CA LEU A 13 40.29 -2.72 52.01
C LEU A 13 40.26 -2.26 50.54
N VAL A 14 41.24 -2.67 49.72
CA VAL A 14 41.26 -2.37 48.28
C VAL A 14 40.17 -3.15 47.54
N SER A 15 39.92 -4.41 47.89
CA SER A 15 38.83 -5.20 47.32
C SER A 15 37.45 -4.65 47.72
N ALA A 16 37.27 -4.22 48.97
CA ALA A 16 36.01 -3.60 49.43
C ALA A 16 35.74 -2.25 48.73
N ALA A 17 36.77 -1.43 48.55
CA ALA A 17 36.65 -0.16 47.82
C ALA A 17 36.35 -0.36 46.33
N ALA A 18 36.94 -1.36 45.69
CA ALA A 18 36.65 -1.71 44.28
C ALA A 18 35.21 -2.22 44.09
N VAL A 19 34.71 -3.05 45.01
CA VAL A 19 33.31 -3.54 44.99
C VAL A 19 32.32 -2.39 45.22
N LEU A 20 32.63 -1.45 46.12
CA LEU A 20 31.79 -0.29 46.38
C LEU A 20 31.77 0.72 45.20
N LEU A 21 32.87 0.82 44.44
CA LEU A 21 32.95 1.66 43.23
C LEU A 21 32.22 1.03 42.03
N ILE A 22 32.13 -0.30 41.97
CA ILE A 22 31.33 -1.04 40.98
C ILE A 22 29.83 -0.91 41.30
N LEU A 23 29.46 -0.98 42.58
CA LEU A 23 28.08 -0.81 43.05
C LEU A 23 27.52 0.62 42.87
N THR A 24 28.38 1.66 42.86
CA THR A 24 27.94 3.06 42.63
C THR A 24 27.95 3.49 41.17
N ARG A 25 28.52 2.68 40.26
CA ARG A 25 28.46 2.88 38.79
C ARG A 25 27.45 2.01 38.07
N MET A 26 26.84 1.06 38.76
CA MET A 26 25.60 0.44 38.30
C MET A 26 24.48 1.45 38.51
N ALA A 27 23.96 2.02 37.42
CA ALA A 27 22.62 2.59 37.43
C ALA A 27 21.69 1.59 38.13
N PRO A 28 20.63 2.03 38.85
CA PRO A 28 19.70 1.09 39.44
C PRO A 28 19.22 0.16 38.33
N VAL A 29 19.70 -1.08 38.36
CA VAL A 29 19.07 -2.18 37.64
C VAL A 29 17.71 -2.24 38.30
N ARG A 30 16.71 -1.63 37.66
CA ARG A 30 15.32 -1.97 37.93
C ARG A 30 15.30 -3.48 37.92
N GLU A 31 14.93 -4.08 39.05
CA GLU A 31 14.74 -5.51 39.16
C GLU A 31 13.99 -5.98 37.91
N ALA A 32 14.60 -6.90 37.14
CA ALA A 32 13.89 -7.68 36.15
C ALA A 32 12.88 -8.56 36.94
N ARG A 33 11.74 -7.97 37.29
CA ARG A 33 10.61 -8.66 37.90
C ARG A 33 9.97 -9.56 36.85
N GLY A 34 10.32 -10.84 36.92
CA GLY A 34 9.55 -11.92 36.32
C GLY A 34 9.63 -11.99 34.80
N LYS A 35 9.60 -13.21 34.28
CA LYS A 35 9.37 -13.46 32.87
C LYS A 35 7.94 -12.99 32.57
N THR A 36 7.74 -11.74 32.15
CA THR A 36 6.40 -11.21 31.92
C THR A 36 5.82 -11.85 30.66
N ALA A 37 4.78 -12.66 30.84
CA ALA A 37 3.93 -13.08 29.74
C ALA A 37 3.27 -11.84 29.11
N ALA A 38 2.82 -11.96 27.85
CA ALA A 38 2.08 -10.88 27.21
C ALA A 38 0.86 -10.50 28.05
N ARG A 39 0.63 -9.20 28.17
CA ARG A 39 -0.46 -8.64 28.97
C ARG A 39 -1.79 -8.90 28.26
N PRO A 40 -2.75 -9.62 28.87
CA PRO A 40 -4.04 -9.89 28.25
C PRO A 40 -4.91 -8.63 28.17
N LEU A 41 -5.92 -8.66 27.30
CA LEU A 41 -6.96 -7.64 27.31
C LEU A 41 -7.84 -7.83 28.55
N THR A 42 -8.15 -6.73 29.21
CA THR A 42 -8.97 -6.67 30.43
C THR A 42 -10.22 -5.81 30.25
N SER A 43 -10.53 -5.41 29.01
CA SER A 43 -11.79 -4.78 28.66
C SER A 43 -12.96 -5.75 28.87
N GLN A 44 -14.21 -5.29 28.75
CA GLN A 44 -15.35 -6.20 28.71
C GLN A 44 -15.25 -7.07 27.46
N LEU A 45 -14.85 -8.32 27.63
CA LEU A 45 -14.72 -9.33 26.58
C LEU A 45 -15.92 -10.27 26.60
N THR A 46 -16.33 -10.75 25.42
CA THR A 46 -17.23 -11.90 25.33
C THR A 46 -16.54 -13.17 25.84
N ALA A 47 -17.31 -14.21 26.15
CA ALA A 47 -16.75 -15.50 26.56
C ALA A 47 -15.85 -16.10 25.47
N GLN A 48 -16.23 -15.94 24.20
CA GLN A 48 -15.44 -16.36 23.04
C GLN A 48 -14.11 -15.62 22.95
N GLN A 49 -14.13 -14.28 23.11
CA GLN A 49 -12.91 -13.47 23.09
C GLN A 49 -11.98 -13.83 24.25
N GLN A 50 -12.51 -13.98 25.46
CA GLN A 50 -11.74 -14.41 26.62
C GLN A 50 -11.06 -15.76 26.38
N ARG A 51 -11.82 -16.75 25.87
CA ARG A 51 -11.31 -18.09 25.56
C ARG A 51 -10.25 -18.05 24.45
N ALA A 52 -10.45 -17.27 23.40
CA ALA A 52 -9.49 -17.13 22.30
C ALA A 52 -8.14 -16.59 22.76
N GLN A 53 -8.12 -15.53 23.58
CA GLN A 53 -6.86 -15.01 24.10
C GLN A 53 -6.15 -15.99 25.04
N GLU A 54 -6.89 -16.74 25.86
CA GLU A 54 -6.31 -17.74 26.75
C GLU A 54 -5.61 -18.85 25.97
N ILE A 55 -6.25 -19.35 24.90
CA ILE A 55 -5.67 -20.36 24.00
C ILE A 55 -4.42 -19.79 23.32
N ALA A 56 -4.53 -18.61 22.70
CA ALA A 56 -3.40 -17.97 22.00
C ALA A 56 -2.21 -17.72 22.93
N LEU A 57 -2.44 -17.17 24.13
CA LEU A 57 -1.40 -16.88 25.11
C LEU A 57 -0.80 -18.13 25.75
N SER A 58 -1.36 -19.32 25.51
CA SER A 58 -0.82 -20.60 26.00
C SER A 58 0.05 -21.33 24.97
N ASP A 59 0.01 -20.94 23.69
CA ASP A 59 0.72 -21.63 22.61
C ASP A 59 2.23 -21.34 22.63
N GLY A 60 3.04 -22.40 22.51
CA GLY A 60 4.51 -22.31 22.57
C GLY A 60 5.14 -21.51 21.43
N ARG A 61 4.50 -21.45 20.25
CA ARG A 61 4.94 -20.62 19.12
C ARG A 61 4.73 -19.14 19.43
N VAL A 62 3.63 -18.79 20.10
CA VAL A 62 3.37 -17.41 20.56
C VAL A 62 4.37 -17.01 21.64
N HIS A 63 4.71 -17.92 22.55
CA HIS A 63 5.73 -17.68 23.57
C HIS A 63 7.10 -17.37 22.99
N ALA A 64 7.48 -17.98 21.86
CA ALA A 64 8.76 -17.72 21.19
C ALA A 64 8.94 -16.25 20.79
N TYR A 65 7.84 -15.53 20.55
CA TYR A 65 7.85 -14.13 20.11
C TYR A 65 7.49 -13.12 21.20
N THR A 66 6.94 -13.56 22.33
CA THR A 66 6.35 -12.66 23.35
C THR A 66 6.98 -12.79 24.74
N LEU A 67 7.52 -13.95 25.12
CA LEU A 67 8.04 -14.14 26.47
C LEU A 67 9.29 -13.29 26.74
N GLY A 68 9.27 -12.57 27.86
CA GLY A 68 10.38 -11.72 28.28
C GLY A 68 10.47 -10.41 27.51
N ARG A 69 9.47 -10.10 26.68
CA ARG A 69 9.32 -8.81 25.99
C ARG A 69 8.15 -8.04 26.60
N ARG A 70 8.14 -6.71 26.41
CA ARG A 70 6.96 -5.90 26.68
C ARG A 70 5.92 -6.15 25.59
N SER A 71 5.07 -7.16 25.82
CA SER A 71 4.02 -7.55 24.89
C SER A 71 2.62 -7.40 25.48
N GLU A 72 1.64 -7.11 24.64
CA GLU A 72 0.24 -6.93 25.03
C GLU A 72 -0.70 -7.39 23.93
N VAL A 73 -1.82 -8.01 24.30
CA VAL A 73 -2.92 -8.30 23.37
C VAL A 73 -3.56 -6.97 22.99
N MET A 74 -3.59 -6.71 21.68
CA MET A 74 -4.04 -5.44 21.13
C MET A 74 -5.48 -5.52 20.65
N GLY A 75 -5.92 -6.70 20.21
CA GLY A 75 -7.33 -6.98 19.99
C GLY A 75 -7.65 -8.39 19.54
N ILE A 76 -8.95 -8.71 19.64
CA ILE A 76 -9.50 -10.04 19.39
C ILE A 76 -10.73 -9.91 18.50
N ARG A 77 -10.68 -10.48 17.29
CA ARG A 77 -11.71 -10.34 16.26
C ARG A 77 -12.21 -11.68 15.75
N GLU A 78 -13.41 -11.66 15.17
CA GLU A 78 -13.91 -12.78 14.39
C GLU A 78 -13.09 -12.97 13.13
N LEU A 79 -12.76 -14.20 12.78
CA LEU A 79 -12.20 -14.50 11.47
C LEU A 79 -13.36 -14.95 10.57
N ARG A 80 -13.96 -13.99 9.85
CA ARG A 80 -15.15 -14.24 9.01
C ARG A 80 -14.83 -15.01 7.73
N GLN A 81 -13.67 -14.74 7.14
CA GLN A 81 -13.14 -15.47 5.99
C GLN A 81 -11.88 -16.24 6.38
N PRO A 82 -11.69 -17.46 5.84
CA PRO A 82 -10.40 -18.13 5.91
C PRO A 82 -9.27 -17.24 5.40
N ALA A 83 -8.12 -17.33 6.05
CA ALA A 83 -6.90 -16.64 5.66
C ALA A 83 -5.78 -17.68 5.50
N GLY A 84 -5.75 -18.28 4.31
CA GLY A 84 -4.88 -19.41 3.97
C GLY A 84 -5.47 -20.80 4.27
N ALA A 85 -4.76 -21.83 3.82
CA ALA A 85 -5.23 -23.22 3.83
C ALA A 85 -5.47 -23.79 5.24
N ASN A 86 -4.64 -23.42 6.22
CA ASN A 86 -4.74 -23.90 7.60
C ASN A 86 -6.00 -23.40 8.32
N SER A 87 -6.53 -22.25 7.90
CA SER A 87 -7.74 -21.64 8.46
C SER A 87 -8.98 -21.86 7.58
N ALA A 88 -8.92 -22.73 6.55
CA ALA A 88 -10.07 -23.08 5.71
C ALA A 88 -11.29 -23.56 6.52
N ILE A 89 -11.06 -24.20 7.68
CA ILE A 89 -12.12 -24.64 8.59
C ILE A 89 -12.96 -23.48 9.16
N CYS A 90 -12.39 -22.26 9.19
CA CYS A 90 -13.04 -21.07 9.74
C CYS A 90 -14.20 -20.56 8.88
N ALA A 91 -14.39 -21.09 7.67
CA ALA A 91 -15.61 -20.84 6.89
C ALA A 91 -16.88 -21.43 7.55
N ALA A 92 -16.72 -22.38 8.49
CA ALA A 92 -17.84 -23.03 9.18
C ALA A 92 -17.67 -23.14 10.71
N ALA A 93 -16.47 -22.90 11.24
CA ALA A 93 -16.15 -22.96 12.67
C ALA A 93 -16.07 -21.56 13.30
N ASP A 94 -16.26 -21.45 14.61
CA ASP A 94 -16.02 -20.20 15.35
C ASP A 94 -14.51 -19.99 15.50
N CYS A 95 -13.94 -19.22 14.56
CA CYS A 95 -12.54 -18.82 14.61
C CYS A 95 -12.38 -17.37 15.06
N ARG A 96 -11.34 -17.14 15.86
CA ARG A 96 -10.93 -15.81 16.30
C ARG A 96 -9.49 -15.54 15.89
N ARG A 97 -9.22 -14.29 15.55
CA ARG A 97 -7.86 -13.78 15.43
C ARG A 97 -7.50 -12.96 16.66
N VAL A 98 -6.33 -13.24 17.24
CA VAL A 98 -5.75 -12.53 18.39
C VAL A 98 -4.46 -11.87 17.94
N ASP A 99 -4.41 -10.54 17.99
CA ASP A 99 -3.21 -9.78 17.65
C ASP A 99 -2.47 -9.38 18.94
N ILE A 100 -1.19 -9.77 19.02
CA ILE A 100 -0.33 -9.52 20.17
C ILE A 100 0.86 -8.69 19.71
N TYR A 101 1.03 -7.49 20.26
CA TYR A 101 2.12 -6.61 19.88
C TYR A 101 3.27 -6.67 20.86
N SER A 102 4.49 -6.75 20.36
CA SER A 102 5.72 -6.68 21.13
C SER A 102 6.41 -5.34 20.89
N MET A 103 6.31 -4.41 21.86
CA MET A 103 6.81 -3.04 21.72
C MET A 103 8.32 -2.98 21.48
N ASP A 104 9.08 -3.80 22.20
CA ASP A 104 10.55 -3.83 22.08
C ASP A 104 11.03 -4.41 20.73
N ALA A 105 10.19 -5.22 20.08
CA ALA A 105 10.52 -5.88 18.83
C ALA A 105 9.93 -5.15 17.61
N ASN A 106 9.07 -4.16 17.84
CA ASN A 106 8.21 -3.55 16.82
C ASN A 106 7.59 -4.63 15.90
N ALA A 107 6.85 -5.57 16.48
CA ALA A 107 6.32 -6.70 15.73
C ALA A 107 4.97 -7.16 16.28
N THR A 108 4.07 -7.51 15.37
CA THR A 108 2.79 -8.15 15.69
C THR A 108 2.91 -9.66 15.56
N THR A 109 2.35 -10.39 16.52
CA THR A 109 2.10 -11.82 16.42
C THR A 109 0.59 -12.02 16.29
N SER A 110 0.14 -12.37 15.09
CA SER A 110 -1.26 -12.63 14.76
C SER A 110 -1.56 -14.12 14.89
N VAL A 111 -2.57 -14.48 15.67
CA VAL A 111 -2.86 -15.87 16.03
C VAL A 111 -4.27 -16.23 15.62
N ILE A 112 -4.44 -17.28 14.80
CA ILE A 112 -5.76 -17.81 14.45
C ILE A 112 -6.10 -18.97 15.39
N VAL A 113 -7.22 -18.85 16.09
CA VAL A 113 -7.71 -19.82 17.07
C VAL A 113 -9.05 -20.37 16.63
N ASN A 114 -9.20 -21.68 16.61
CA ASN A 114 -10.47 -22.38 16.46
C ASN A 114 -11.04 -22.68 17.86
N LEU A 115 -12.22 -22.11 18.16
CA LEU A 115 -12.88 -22.28 19.46
C LEU A 115 -13.71 -23.56 19.59
N ASP A 116 -13.99 -24.25 18.48
CA ASP A 116 -14.75 -25.50 18.50
C ASP A 116 -13.93 -26.65 19.10
N ASN A 117 -12.59 -26.59 18.96
CA ASN A 117 -11.67 -27.62 19.44
C ASN A 117 -10.48 -27.09 20.24
N ASP A 118 -10.47 -25.80 20.60
CA ASP A 118 -9.40 -25.12 21.35
C ASP A 118 -8.02 -25.22 20.70
N ALA A 119 -7.95 -25.14 19.37
CA ALA A 119 -6.69 -25.26 18.63
C ALA A 119 -6.20 -23.92 18.07
N VAL A 120 -4.89 -23.68 18.14
CA VAL A 120 -4.24 -22.61 17.37
C VAL A 120 -3.90 -23.14 15.98
N LEU A 121 -4.57 -22.61 14.96
CA LEU A 121 -4.38 -22.99 13.57
C LEU A 121 -3.09 -22.39 13.01
N ASP A 122 -2.92 -21.07 13.17
CA ASP A 122 -1.77 -20.33 12.66
C ASP A 122 -1.21 -19.34 13.68
N VAL A 123 0.09 -19.07 13.54
CA VAL A 123 0.82 -18.03 14.26
C VAL A 123 1.71 -17.31 13.26
N TRP A 124 1.35 -16.08 12.94
CA TRP A 124 2.10 -15.23 12.02
C TRP A 124 2.90 -14.21 12.81
N TYR A 125 4.22 -14.20 12.62
CA TYR A 125 5.10 -13.19 13.17
C TYR A 125 5.38 -12.14 12.10
N GLN A 126 4.97 -10.91 12.36
CA GLN A 126 4.94 -9.82 11.39
C GLN A 126 5.79 -8.65 11.94
N PRO A 127 7.12 -8.66 11.67
CA PRO A 127 8.00 -7.55 12.02
C PRO A 127 7.58 -6.26 11.33
N GLY A 128 7.72 -5.15 12.02
CA GLY A 128 7.40 -3.84 11.48
C GLY A 128 5.91 -3.57 11.31
N LEU A 129 5.00 -4.45 11.73
CA LEU A 129 3.56 -4.22 11.67
C LEU A 129 3.01 -3.89 13.06
N GLN A 130 2.12 -2.90 13.16
CA GLN A 130 1.52 -2.45 14.43
C GLN A 130 -0.01 -2.56 14.39
N PRO A 131 -0.65 -3.23 15.36
CA PRO A 131 -2.10 -3.25 15.42
C PRO A 131 -2.61 -1.93 15.99
N GLY A 132 -3.88 -1.63 15.76
CA GLY A 132 -4.50 -0.44 16.35
C GLY A 132 -4.46 -0.44 17.88
N LEU A 133 -4.43 0.75 18.48
CA LEU A 133 -4.35 0.94 19.93
C LEU A 133 -5.51 0.25 20.67
N ASN A 134 -5.21 -0.45 21.76
CA ASN A 134 -6.25 -0.92 22.67
C ASN A 134 -6.68 0.21 23.63
N ALA A 135 -7.85 0.06 24.25
CA ALA A 135 -8.44 1.09 25.12
C ALA A 135 -7.50 1.52 26.26
N ARG A 136 -6.75 0.59 26.87
CA ARG A 136 -5.81 0.93 27.95
C ARG A 136 -4.66 1.79 27.46
N LEU A 137 -4.09 1.48 26.30
CA LEU A 137 -2.99 2.25 25.72
C LEU A 137 -3.46 3.62 25.26
N ALA A 138 -4.68 3.73 24.74
CA ALA A 138 -5.35 5.00 24.50
C ALA A 138 -5.51 5.81 25.80
N ASP A 139 -6.05 5.20 26.87
CA ASP A 139 -6.19 5.84 28.18
C ASP A 139 -4.84 6.28 28.75
N ARG A 140 -3.79 5.48 28.55
CA ARG A 140 -2.43 5.80 29.00
C ARG A 140 -1.86 6.99 28.24
N ALA A 141 -2.08 7.07 26.93
CA ALA A 141 -1.67 8.22 26.13
C ALA A 141 -2.37 9.50 26.61
N ILE A 142 -3.69 9.43 26.85
CA ILE A 142 -4.48 10.53 27.41
C ILE A 142 -3.91 10.94 28.79
N GLU A 143 -3.69 9.98 29.69
CA GLU A 143 -3.16 10.25 31.02
C GLU A 143 -1.82 10.99 30.97
N ILE A 144 -0.89 10.55 30.11
CA ILE A 144 0.40 11.21 29.92
C ILE A 144 0.18 12.64 29.43
N ALA A 145 -0.58 12.83 28.35
CA ALA A 145 -0.80 14.14 27.75
C ALA A 145 -1.47 15.14 28.73
N LEU A 146 -2.48 14.71 29.49
CA LEU A 146 -3.18 15.57 30.46
C LEU A 146 -2.30 16.04 31.62
N ASN A 147 -1.22 15.30 31.92
CA ASN A 147 -0.35 15.57 33.05
C ASN A 147 1.04 16.09 32.66
N ASP A 148 1.38 16.10 31.36
CA ASP A 148 2.70 16.50 30.89
C ASP A 148 2.92 18.02 31.07
N PRO A 149 4.04 18.44 31.70
CA PRO A 149 4.32 19.87 31.91
C PRO A 149 4.43 20.69 30.62
N ALA A 150 4.91 20.11 29.52
CA ALA A 150 5.05 20.81 28.24
C ALA A 150 3.67 21.04 27.61
N VAL A 151 2.78 20.06 27.65
CA VAL A 151 1.38 20.22 27.19
C VAL A 151 0.68 21.32 27.98
N ILE A 152 0.80 21.30 29.31
CA ILE A 152 0.19 22.30 30.19
C ILE A 152 0.76 23.70 29.89
N ALA A 153 2.06 23.80 29.61
CA ALA A 153 2.72 25.06 29.27
C ALA A 153 2.22 25.62 27.92
N GLU A 154 2.09 24.78 26.89
CA GLU A 154 1.59 25.18 25.57
C GLU A 154 0.12 25.62 25.61
N LEU A 155 -0.72 24.90 26.36
CA LEU A 155 -2.14 25.24 26.49
C LEU A 155 -2.39 26.44 27.41
N GLY A 156 -1.47 26.72 28.35
CA GLY A 156 -1.63 27.73 29.40
C GLY A 156 -2.61 27.33 30.51
N PHE A 157 -3.15 26.10 30.47
CA PHE A 157 -4.00 25.51 31.51
C PHE A 157 -3.80 23.99 31.55
N ARG A 158 -4.24 23.34 32.63
CA ARG A 158 -4.26 21.88 32.70
C ARG A 158 -5.55 21.36 32.04
N PRO A 159 -5.48 20.65 30.91
CA PRO A 159 -6.66 20.07 30.28
C PRO A 159 -7.24 18.95 31.17
N THR A 160 -8.54 18.68 31.00
CA THR A 160 -9.25 17.61 31.73
C THR A 160 -9.73 16.48 30.83
N ALA A 161 -9.73 16.72 29.53
CA ALA A 161 -10.07 15.77 28.48
C ALA A 161 -9.33 16.13 27.19
N VAL A 162 -9.29 15.20 26.26
CA VAL A 162 -8.83 15.38 24.88
C VAL A 162 -10.04 15.66 23.98
N ASP A 163 -9.84 16.37 22.87
CA ASP A 163 -10.92 16.68 21.93
C ASP A 163 -11.22 15.51 20.97
N MET A 164 -10.21 14.69 20.66
CA MET A 164 -10.35 13.48 19.85
C MET A 164 -9.72 12.28 20.56
N ALA A 165 -10.30 11.10 20.35
CA ALA A 165 -9.70 9.85 20.82
C ALA A 165 -8.29 9.70 20.19
N PRO A 166 -7.29 9.29 20.97
CA PRO A 166 -5.93 9.20 20.45
C PRO A 166 -5.84 8.04 19.45
N VAL A 167 -5.48 8.37 18.21
CA VAL A 167 -5.17 7.40 17.16
C VAL A 167 -3.68 7.13 17.10
N ALA A 168 -3.27 6.08 16.39
CA ALA A 168 -1.87 5.85 16.07
C ALA A 168 -1.33 7.08 15.33
N ALA A 169 -0.24 7.64 15.82
CA ALA A 169 0.29 8.91 15.33
C ALA A 169 1.81 8.85 15.20
N ARG A 170 2.35 9.68 14.32
CA ARG A 170 3.80 9.86 14.15
C ARG A 170 4.25 11.25 14.49
N LEU A 171 5.55 11.39 14.66
CA LEU A 171 6.20 12.69 14.70
C LEU A 171 7.59 12.57 14.10
N ARG A 172 7.86 13.28 13.00
CA ARG A 172 9.12 13.21 12.26
C ARG A 172 10.31 13.56 13.17
N GLY A 173 11.42 12.85 13.00
CA GLY A 173 12.66 13.09 13.74
C GLY A 173 12.58 12.71 15.22
N THR A 174 11.63 11.86 15.61
CA THR A 174 11.49 11.40 17.00
C THR A 174 11.67 9.88 17.07
N SER A 175 11.29 9.25 18.17
CA SER A 175 11.19 7.78 18.22
C SER A 175 9.96 7.26 17.48
N CYS A 176 8.94 8.10 17.27
CA CYS A 176 7.67 7.72 16.67
C CYS A 176 7.71 7.53 15.15
N ASP A 177 8.76 7.98 14.48
CA ASP A 177 9.07 7.61 13.08
C ASP A 177 10.21 6.58 13.00
N GLN A 178 10.52 5.90 14.10
CA GLN A 178 11.55 4.86 14.20
C GLN A 178 10.96 3.53 14.71
N GLY A 179 9.66 3.31 14.49
CA GLY A 179 8.97 2.06 14.82
C GLY A 179 8.51 1.93 16.27
N HIS A 180 8.51 3.00 17.06
CA HIS A 180 7.81 3.00 18.35
C HIS A 180 6.30 3.06 18.14
N LEU A 181 5.55 2.49 19.09
CA LEU A 181 4.09 2.63 19.11
C LEU A 181 3.77 3.98 19.74
N CYS A 182 3.17 4.88 18.96
CA CYS A 182 2.85 6.23 19.39
C CYS A 182 1.37 6.57 19.18
N ALA A 183 0.87 7.47 20.01
CA ALA A 183 -0.52 7.89 20.01
C ALA A 183 -0.62 9.42 20.07
N GLY A 184 -1.59 10.00 19.36
CA GLY A 184 -1.74 11.46 19.25
C GLY A 184 -2.99 12.02 19.93
N PRO A 185 -3.03 12.15 21.26
CA PRO A 185 -3.98 13.04 21.94
C PRO A 185 -4.01 14.45 21.35
N THR A 186 -5.21 15.02 21.18
CA THR A 186 -5.39 16.38 20.63
C THR A 186 -6.12 17.31 21.58
N PHE A 187 -5.78 18.59 21.48
CA PHE A 187 -6.40 19.68 22.23
C PHE A 187 -6.70 20.87 21.32
N ARG A 188 -7.96 21.25 21.20
CA ARG A 188 -8.39 22.39 20.39
C ARG A 188 -8.49 23.65 21.22
N LEU A 189 -7.84 24.71 20.73
CA LEU A 189 -7.90 26.05 21.30
C LEU A 189 -8.21 27.07 20.19
N GLY A 190 -9.50 27.41 20.06
CA GLY A 190 -9.96 28.31 19.00
C GLY A 190 -9.70 27.74 17.61
N SER A 191 -8.93 28.48 16.80
CA SER A 191 -8.55 28.12 15.43
C SER A 191 -7.26 27.31 15.37
N ARG A 192 -6.90 26.60 16.44
CA ARG A 192 -5.69 25.77 16.50
C ARG A 192 -5.94 24.45 17.21
N ILE A 193 -5.22 23.41 16.81
CA ILE A 193 -5.18 22.10 17.44
C ILE A 193 -3.74 21.81 17.85
N LEU A 194 -3.52 21.52 19.13
CA LEU A 194 -2.26 21.01 19.66
C LEU A 194 -2.28 19.48 19.58
N TRP A 195 -1.28 18.91 18.92
CA TRP A 195 -0.99 17.48 18.91
C TRP A 195 0.03 17.17 19.99
N ALA A 196 -0.33 16.32 20.93
CA ALA A 196 0.58 15.81 21.94
C ALA A 196 0.96 14.37 21.63
N VAL A 197 2.01 14.17 20.82
CA VAL A 197 2.42 12.83 20.40
C VAL A 197 3.10 12.14 21.57
N VAL A 198 2.49 11.04 22.04
CA VAL A 198 2.96 10.22 23.16
C VAL A 198 3.61 8.95 22.62
N ASP A 199 4.84 8.70 23.04
CA ASP A 199 5.54 7.44 22.83
C ASP A 199 5.13 6.44 23.92
N LEU A 200 4.32 5.44 23.54
CA LEU A 200 3.84 4.40 24.44
C LEU A 200 4.89 3.32 24.68
N THR A 201 5.87 3.17 23.77
CA THR A 201 7.03 2.29 23.96
C THR A 201 7.93 2.81 25.08
N GLU A 202 8.15 4.12 25.16
CA GLU A 202 8.93 4.76 26.24
C GLU A 202 8.09 5.31 27.40
N ASP A 203 6.76 5.33 27.24
CA ASP A 203 5.81 5.81 28.25
C ASP A 203 6.00 7.31 28.60
N ARG A 204 6.21 8.15 27.59
CA ARG A 204 6.46 9.60 27.73
C ARG A 204 5.97 10.40 26.52
N LEU A 205 5.88 11.72 26.68
CA LEU A 205 5.70 12.63 25.55
C LEU A 205 6.91 12.56 24.59
N ALA A 206 6.64 12.39 23.29
CA ALA A 206 7.62 12.41 22.22
C ALA A 206 7.84 13.83 21.70
N GLY A 207 6.76 14.59 21.53
CA GLY A 207 6.80 15.99 21.11
C GLY A 207 5.42 16.61 20.95
N LEU A 208 5.41 17.90 20.63
CA LEU A 208 4.23 18.73 20.46
C LEU A 208 4.27 19.42 19.10
N ASP A 209 3.11 19.57 18.46
CA ASP A 209 2.99 20.41 17.27
C ASP A 209 1.63 21.10 17.19
N TRP A 210 1.60 22.31 16.62
CA TRP A 210 0.39 23.11 16.47
C TRP A 210 -0.08 23.11 15.02
N THR A 211 -1.37 22.83 14.81
CA THR A 211 -2.05 22.99 13.52
C THR A 211 -2.99 24.18 13.57
N GLU A 212 -2.96 25.04 12.56
CA GLU A 212 -4.00 26.04 12.36
C GLU A 212 -5.19 25.43 11.60
N VAL A 213 -6.40 25.62 12.12
CA VAL A 213 -7.65 25.13 11.53
C VAL A 213 -8.68 26.26 11.47
N GLN A 214 -9.44 26.36 10.38
CA GLN A 214 -10.56 27.29 10.31
C GLN A 214 -11.62 26.89 11.34
N PRO A 215 -12.46 27.85 11.77
CA PRO A 215 -13.63 27.54 12.58
C PRO A 215 -14.46 26.43 11.92
N ASP A 216 -14.92 25.47 12.73
CA ASP A 216 -15.90 24.53 12.22
C ASP A 216 -17.24 25.22 12.05
N GLY A 217 -17.88 24.95 10.92
CA GLY A 217 -19.29 25.23 10.77
C GLY A 217 -20.13 24.39 11.73
N PRO A 218 -21.45 24.60 11.78
CA PRO A 218 -22.35 23.62 12.37
C PRO A 218 -22.09 22.25 11.71
N ASN A 219 -22.08 21.17 12.51
CA ASN A 219 -21.97 19.79 12.04
C ASN A 219 -23.04 18.91 12.71
N GLN A 220 -23.63 17.99 11.96
CA GLN A 220 -24.53 16.95 12.43
C GLN A 220 -23.70 15.72 12.77
N LEU A 221 -23.67 15.38 14.06
CA LEU A 221 -22.93 14.21 14.50
C LEU A 221 -23.58 12.93 13.95
N TYR A 222 -22.80 12.19 13.19
CA TYR A 222 -23.07 10.79 12.89
C TYR A 222 -22.62 9.95 14.07
N GLN A 223 -23.53 9.14 14.62
CA GLN A 223 -23.19 8.13 15.61
C GLN A 223 -23.68 6.79 15.07
N PRO A 224 -22.79 5.94 14.51
CA PRO A 224 -23.17 4.57 14.18
C PRO A 224 -23.63 3.86 15.45
N ALA A 225 -24.52 2.87 15.32
CA ALA A 225 -24.73 1.95 16.43
C ALA A 225 -23.39 1.29 16.77
N SER A 226 -23.13 1.06 18.07
CA SER A 226 -21.81 0.62 18.57
C SER A 226 -21.33 -0.71 18.00
N ASP A 227 -22.22 -1.49 17.40
CA ASP A 227 -22.01 -2.81 16.81
C ASP A 227 -22.39 -2.85 15.31
N PHE A 228 -22.63 -1.70 14.69
CA PHE A 228 -23.04 -1.65 13.29
C PHE A 228 -21.92 -2.11 12.37
N CYS A 229 -22.22 -3.14 11.57
CA CYS A 229 -21.38 -3.61 10.49
C CYS A 229 -22.29 -3.96 9.29
N PRO A 230 -21.96 -3.52 8.07
CA PRO A 230 -22.68 -3.90 6.87
C PRO A 230 -22.77 -5.42 6.73
N ALA A 231 -23.95 -5.90 6.33
CA ALA A 231 -24.15 -7.32 6.10
C ALA A 231 -23.30 -7.79 4.90
N PRO A 232 -22.60 -8.93 5.02
CA PRO A 232 -21.93 -9.52 3.87
C PRO A 232 -22.95 -9.97 2.82
N GLY A 233 -22.53 -10.05 1.56
CA GLY A 233 -23.40 -10.41 0.46
C GLY A 233 -22.67 -11.06 -0.71
N SER A 234 -23.45 -11.39 -1.73
CA SER A 234 -22.95 -11.97 -2.98
C SER A 234 -23.66 -11.37 -4.18
N VAL A 235 -22.96 -11.24 -5.29
CA VAL A 235 -23.52 -10.79 -6.57
C VAL A 235 -23.41 -11.91 -7.59
N ASN A 236 -24.47 -12.12 -8.37
CA ASN A 236 -24.47 -12.91 -9.60
C ASN A 236 -25.25 -12.11 -10.65
N ARG A 237 -24.52 -11.36 -11.48
CA ARG A 237 -25.09 -10.31 -12.33
C ARG A 237 -24.14 -10.00 -13.49
N ASN A 238 -24.68 -9.80 -14.70
CA ASN A 238 -23.91 -9.34 -15.87
C ASN A 238 -22.67 -10.22 -16.20
N GLY A 239 -22.78 -11.54 -15.99
CA GLY A 239 -21.67 -12.49 -16.19
C GLY A 239 -20.69 -12.56 -15.01
N TRP A 240 -20.80 -11.67 -14.03
CA TRP A 240 -19.99 -11.68 -12.82
C TRP A 240 -20.61 -12.51 -11.71
N THR A 241 -19.77 -13.23 -10.97
CA THR A 241 -20.11 -13.81 -9.66
C THR A 241 -19.03 -13.45 -8.66
N LEU A 242 -19.40 -12.93 -7.48
CA LEU A 242 -18.48 -12.54 -6.40
C LEU A 242 -19.18 -12.53 -5.04
N ALA A 243 -18.40 -12.44 -3.98
CA ALA A 243 -18.86 -12.15 -2.62
C ALA A 243 -18.18 -10.89 -2.08
N TYR A 244 -18.82 -10.25 -1.10
CA TYR A 244 -18.30 -9.06 -0.45
C TYR A 244 -18.65 -9.00 1.03
N GLU A 245 -17.81 -8.34 1.81
CA GLU A 245 -18.07 -8.00 3.21
C GLU A 245 -17.37 -6.69 3.59
N THR A 246 -17.81 -6.06 4.68
CA THR A 246 -17.00 -5.03 5.34
C THR A 246 -16.27 -5.68 6.52
N THR A 247 -14.95 -5.58 6.50
CA THR A 247 -14.05 -6.16 7.51
C THR A 247 -13.97 -5.29 8.78
N ASP A 248 -13.23 -5.74 9.80
CA ASP A 248 -13.09 -4.98 11.03
C ASP A 248 -12.10 -3.82 10.88
N THR A 249 -11.05 -3.95 10.05
CA THR A 249 -10.02 -2.91 9.84
C THR A 249 -9.56 -2.63 8.40
N ASP A 250 -9.90 -3.47 7.42
CA ASP A 250 -9.44 -3.36 6.01
C ASP A 250 -10.57 -2.89 5.05
N GLY A 251 -11.62 -2.29 5.58
CA GLY A 251 -12.73 -1.73 4.81
C GLY A 251 -13.54 -2.76 4.03
N LEU A 252 -13.94 -2.39 2.82
CA LEU A 252 -14.70 -3.23 1.89
C LEU A 252 -13.77 -4.29 1.29
N HIS A 253 -14.11 -5.55 1.49
CA HIS A 253 -13.44 -6.71 0.94
C HIS A 253 -14.34 -7.36 -0.12
N VAL A 254 -13.81 -7.55 -1.32
CA VAL A 254 -14.46 -8.29 -2.41
C VAL A 254 -13.61 -9.50 -2.72
N TYR A 255 -14.22 -10.68 -2.80
CA TYR A 255 -13.49 -11.93 -2.95
C TYR A 255 -14.23 -12.93 -3.85
N ASN A 256 -13.46 -13.90 -4.37
CA ASN A 256 -13.92 -14.93 -5.29
C ASN A 256 -14.65 -14.36 -6.52
N ALA A 257 -14.12 -13.29 -7.12
CA ALA A 257 -14.73 -12.69 -8.29
C ALA A 257 -14.37 -13.48 -9.55
N SER A 258 -15.40 -13.78 -10.34
CA SER A 258 -15.31 -14.47 -11.61
C SER A 258 -16.14 -13.76 -12.66
N TYR A 259 -15.70 -13.82 -13.92
CA TYR A 259 -16.43 -13.32 -15.08
C TYR A 259 -16.60 -14.46 -16.10
N GLN A 260 -17.85 -14.70 -16.52
CA GLN A 260 -18.20 -15.81 -17.42
C GLN A 260 -17.69 -17.18 -16.94
N GLY A 261 -17.65 -17.37 -15.62
CA GLY A 261 -17.18 -18.59 -14.97
C GLY A 261 -15.66 -18.74 -14.85
N GLN A 262 -14.88 -17.76 -15.33
CA GLN A 262 -13.42 -17.72 -15.15
C GLN A 262 -13.08 -16.86 -13.93
N GLN A 263 -12.19 -17.33 -13.07
CA GLN A 263 -11.71 -16.54 -11.93
C GLN A 263 -10.92 -15.33 -12.44
N VAL A 264 -11.09 -14.20 -11.76
CA VAL A 264 -10.45 -12.92 -12.10
C VAL A 264 -9.68 -12.38 -10.90
N LEU A 265 -10.26 -12.53 -9.70
CA LEU A 265 -9.75 -11.95 -8.47
C LEU A 265 -10.08 -12.90 -7.31
N THR A 266 -9.08 -13.27 -6.52
CA THR A 266 -9.30 -14.02 -5.28
C THR A 266 -9.72 -13.09 -4.16
N SER A 267 -9.06 -11.94 -4.02
CA SER A 267 -9.35 -10.98 -2.97
C SER A 267 -8.87 -9.56 -3.32
N ALA A 268 -9.71 -8.55 -3.10
CA ALA A 268 -9.29 -7.15 -3.11
C ALA A 268 -9.88 -6.36 -1.94
N LYS A 269 -9.06 -5.50 -1.34
CA LYS A 269 -9.44 -4.63 -0.23
C LYS A 269 -8.49 -3.45 -0.06
N LEU A 270 -8.93 -2.43 0.68
CA LEU A 270 -8.14 -1.26 1.05
C LEU A 270 -7.71 -1.41 2.51
N VAL A 271 -6.45 -1.81 2.72
CA VAL A 271 -5.97 -2.24 4.04
C VAL A 271 -5.71 -1.08 5.00
N GLU A 272 -5.37 0.10 4.50
CA GLU A 272 -5.15 1.31 5.31
C GLU A 272 -5.06 2.58 4.46
N TRP A 273 -5.13 3.74 5.09
CA TRP A 273 -4.89 5.06 4.50
C TRP A 273 -3.71 5.74 5.17
N HIS A 274 -2.73 6.17 4.37
CA HIS A 274 -1.69 7.08 4.85
C HIS A 274 -2.10 8.51 4.57
N VAL A 275 -2.20 9.32 5.62
CA VAL A 275 -2.49 10.75 5.49
C VAL A 275 -1.22 11.52 5.82
N ASP A 276 -0.63 12.08 4.77
CA ASP A 276 0.59 12.87 4.83
C ASP A 276 0.25 14.36 4.74
N TYR A 277 0.87 15.19 5.57
CA TYR A 277 0.84 16.65 5.45
C TYR A 277 2.25 17.09 5.06
N ASN A 278 2.51 17.10 3.75
CA ASN A 278 3.83 17.39 3.18
C ASN A 278 4.37 18.74 3.70
N GLY A 279 5.69 18.97 3.76
CA GLY A 279 6.26 20.29 4.12
C GLY A 279 7.47 20.31 5.05
N THR A 280 7.98 21.53 5.31
CA THR A 280 9.05 21.82 6.28
C THR A 280 8.61 21.71 7.75
N TYR A 281 7.33 21.45 8.01
CA TYR A 281 6.79 21.29 9.36
C TYR A 281 6.93 19.84 9.83
N PHE A 282 7.20 19.67 11.12
CA PHE A 282 7.27 18.38 11.81
C PHE A 282 5.85 17.84 12.07
N TYR A 283 5.03 17.76 11.02
CA TYR A 283 3.61 17.43 11.18
C TYR A 283 3.40 15.92 11.43
N PRO A 284 2.47 15.52 12.31
CA PRO A 284 2.11 14.12 12.48
C PRO A 284 1.36 13.58 11.25
N GLY A 285 1.90 12.55 10.61
CA GLY A 285 1.14 11.72 9.66
C GLY A 285 0.22 10.73 10.38
N PHE A 286 -0.88 10.34 9.74
CA PHE A 286 -1.88 9.41 10.31
C PHE A 286 -1.99 8.12 9.50
N PHE A 287 -2.40 7.06 10.21
CA PHE A 287 -2.79 5.76 9.66
C PHE A 287 -4.26 5.60 9.96
N ASP A 288 -5.09 5.93 8.99
CA ASP A 288 -6.51 5.76 9.13
C ASP A 288 -6.88 4.36 8.64
N VAL A 289 -7.63 3.64 9.47
CA VAL A 289 -8.18 2.33 9.15
C VAL A 289 -9.69 2.45 9.07
N THR A 290 -10.32 1.70 8.17
CA THR A 290 -11.77 1.74 7.93
C THR A 290 -12.37 0.39 8.23
N GLY A 291 -13.49 0.30 8.94
CA GLY A 291 -14.09 -1.00 9.26
C GLY A 291 -15.10 -0.95 10.40
N CYS A 292 -15.64 -2.11 10.74
CA CYS A 292 -16.84 -2.24 11.58
C CYS A 292 -16.67 -1.94 13.08
N ALA A 293 -15.46 -1.70 13.58
CA ALA A 293 -15.19 -1.41 14.99
C ALA A 293 -15.79 -2.43 16.00
N SER A 294 -16.10 -3.66 15.55
CA SER A 294 -16.87 -4.65 16.32
C SER A 294 -16.02 -5.57 17.21
N SER A 295 -14.69 -5.37 17.20
CA SER A 295 -13.72 -6.20 17.91
C SER A 295 -13.26 -5.57 19.22
N ALA A 296 -12.94 -6.40 20.21
CA ALA A 296 -12.41 -5.90 21.47
C ALA A 296 -10.94 -5.52 21.29
N GLY A 297 -10.64 -4.22 21.32
CA GLY A 297 -9.31 -3.69 20.97
C GLY A 297 -9.12 -3.52 19.46
N ASN A 298 -7.89 -3.22 19.01
CA ASN A 298 -7.47 -2.97 17.61
C ASN A 298 -7.82 -1.60 17.00
N GLY A 299 -7.68 -0.52 17.76
CA GLY A 299 -7.69 0.84 17.24
C GLY A 299 -9.07 1.49 17.19
N PHE A 300 -9.14 2.62 16.50
CA PHE A 300 -10.35 3.44 16.35
C PHE A 300 -10.65 3.59 14.86
N PRO A 301 -11.12 2.53 14.18
CA PRO A 301 -11.40 2.61 12.74
C PRO A 301 -12.53 3.60 12.46
N ILE A 302 -12.46 4.21 11.28
CA ILE A 302 -13.52 5.02 10.73
C ILE A 302 -14.66 4.09 10.32
N ALA A 303 -15.80 4.25 10.99
CA ALA A 303 -16.92 3.33 10.89
C ALA A 303 -17.70 3.45 9.55
N PRO A 304 -18.32 2.36 9.09
CA PRO A 304 -19.16 2.35 7.91
C PRO A 304 -20.41 3.21 8.09
N TYR A 305 -20.78 3.96 7.06
CA TYR A 305 -22.00 4.77 6.98
C TYR A 305 -23.07 4.04 6.15
N GLY A 306 -23.88 3.24 6.83
CA GLY A 306 -24.94 2.44 6.20
C GLY A 306 -24.42 1.17 5.53
N GLU A 307 -25.35 0.40 4.96
CA GLU A 307 -25.08 -0.86 4.26
C GLU A 307 -24.27 -0.66 2.98
N THR A 308 -23.50 -1.67 2.59
CA THR A 308 -22.83 -1.72 1.28
C THR A 308 -23.88 -1.70 0.18
N GLN A 309 -23.74 -0.76 -0.76
CA GLN A 309 -24.69 -0.57 -1.85
C GLN A 309 -24.23 -1.32 -3.09
N ILE A 310 -25.18 -1.86 -3.86
CA ILE A 310 -24.98 -2.34 -5.22
C ILE A 310 -25.73 -1.40 -6.15
N LEU A 311 -25.00 -0.67 -6.98
CA LEU A 311 -25.53 0.35 -7.88
C LEU A 311 -25.30 -0.04 -9.34
N ASP A 312 -26.12 0.50 -10.24
CA ASP A 312 -25.86 0.39 -11.68
C ASP A 312 -24.66 1.27 -12.06
N LEU A 313 -23.70 0.69 -12.76
CA LEU A 313 -22.57 1.43 -13.31
C LEU A 313 -22.98 2.01 -14.66
N MET A 314 -22.88 3.33 -14.82
CA MET A 314 -23.40 4.04 -15.99
C MET A 314 -22.27 4.56 -16.88
N GLU A 315 -22.28 4.24 -18.18
CA GLU A 315 -21.43 4.85 -19.21
C GLU A 315 -22.32 5.48 -20.29
N GLY A 316 -22.08 6.76 -20.63
CA GLY A 316 -22.86 7.46 -21.66
C GLY A 316 -24.37 7.52 -21.39
N GLY A 317 -24.78 7.47 -20.11
CA GLY A 317 -26.19 7.46 -19.70
C GLY A 317 -26.89 6.10 -19.82
N THR A 318 -26.16 5.03 -20.13
CA THR A 318 -26.68 3.65 -20.18
C THR A 318 -25.98 2.80 -19.13
N ALA A 319 -26.69 1.83 -18.55
CA ALA A 319 -26.07 0.86 -17.66
C ALA A 319 -25.06 0.01 -18.46
N ALA A 320 -23.81 -0.03 -18.00
CA ALA A 320 -22.69 -0.75 -18.60
C ALA A 320 -22.07 -1.78 -17.63
N GLY A 321 -22.69 -1.96 -16.47
CA GLY A 321 -22.19 -2.83 -15.41
C GLY A 321 -22.89 -2.58 -14.07
N PHE A 322 -22.19 -2.90 -12.98
CA PHE A 322 -22.59 -2.57 -11.61
C PHE A 322 -21.38 -2.18 -10.77
N GLU A 323 -21.61 -1.53 -9.63
CA GLU A 323 -20.58 -1.23 -8.65
C GLU A 323 -21.04 -1.52 -7.22
N LEU A 324 -20.11 -2.01 -6.40
CA LEU A 324 -20.24 -2.06 -4.95
C LEU A 324 -19.72 -0.74 -4.39
N VAL A 325 -20.43 -0.13 -3.44
CA VAL A 325 -20.02 1.12 -2.80
C VAL A 325 -20.18 1.00 -1.28
N GLN A 326 -19.09 1.25 -0.55
CA GLN A 326 -19.10 1.39 0.90
C GLN A 326 -18.55 2.76 1.29
N ASP A 327 -19.32 3.48 2.10
CA ASP A 327 -18.98 4.79 2.63
C ASP A 327 -18.53 4.65 4.10
N PHE A 328 -17.53 5.41 4.52
CA PHE A 328 -16.96 5.43 5.86
C PHE A 328 -16.82 6.87 6.33
N ARG A 329 -17.31 7.19 7.54
CA ARG A 329 -17.35 8.56 8.04
C ARG A 329 -17.00 8.65 9.51
N MET A 330 -16.13 9.61 9.86
CA MET A 330 -15.97 10.04 11.25
C MET A 330 -17.23 10.77 11.73
N SER A 331 -17.49 10.71 13.04
CA SER A 331 -18.74 11.21 13.62
C SER A 331 -19.00 12.69 13.35
N ALA A 332 -17.96 13.51 13.24
CA ALA A 332 -18.10 14.93 12.96
C ALA A 332 -17.58 15.29 11.56
N TRP A 333 -17.71 14.39 10.57
CA TRP A 333 -17.34 14.69 9.17
C TRP A 333 -17.89 16.06 8.73
N GLY A 334 -17.02 16.87 8.12
CA GLY A 334 -17.25 18.31 7.87
C GLY A 334 -16.45 19.23 8.81
N ALA A 335 -16.14 18.79 10.03
CA ALA A 335 -15.17 19.46 10.90
C ALA A 335 -13.73 19.23 10.42
N ALA A 336 -12.84 20.11 10.87
CA ALA A 336 -11.41 19.89 10.78
C ALA A 336 -11.04 18.54 11.43
N CYS A 337 -10.06 17.84 10.84
CA CYS A 337 -9.60 16.53 11.30
C CYS A 337 -10.64 15.41 11.33
N ASN A 338 -11.78 15.56 10.64
CA ASN A 338 -12.77 14.50 10.50
C ASN A 338 -12.86 14.04 9.06
N TYR A 339 -12.53 12.77 8.83
CA TYR A 339 -12.39 12.20 7.50
C TYR A 339 -13.64 11.46 7.03
N ARG A 340 -13.79 11.40 5.70
CA ARG A 340 -14.73 10.54 5.00
C ARG A 340 -14.03 9.89 3.82
N TYR A 341 -14.23 8.58 3.71
CA TYR A 341 -13.67 7.74 2.68
C TYR A 341 -14.78 6.94 2.02
N GLU A 342 -14.69 6.76 0.72
CA GLU A 342 -15.58 5.88 -0.02
C GLU A 342 -14.75 4.88 -0.81
N GLN A 343 -15.17 3.62 -0.77
CA GLN A 343 -14.53 2.52 -1.48
C GLN A 343 -15.51 1.96 -2.49
N ARG A 344 -15.05 1.75 -3.73
CA ARG A 344 -15.89 1.20 -4.80
C ARG A 344 -15.19 0.04 -5.50
N MET A 345 -15.99 -0.94 -5.90
CA MET A 345 -15.56 -2.02 -6.79
C MET A 345 -16.49 -2.07 -7.98
N GLN A 346 -15.98 -1.72 -9.16
CA GLN A 346 -16.75 -1.51 -10.38
C GLN A 346 -16.52 -2.67 -11.35
N PHE A 347 -17.59 -3.20 -11.94
CA PHE A 347 -17.57 -4.36 -12.83
C PHE A 347 -18.41 -4.08 -14.08
N TRP A 348 -17.79 -4.18 -15.26
CA TRP A 348 -18.44 -3.91 -16.54
C TRP A 348 -18.94 -5.19 -17.22
N ASP A 349 -19.93 -5.02 -18.08
CA ASP A 349 -20.52 -6.10 -18.88
C ASP A 349 -19.51 -6.76 -19.84
N ASP A 350 -18.44 -6.06 -20.19
CA ASP A 350 -17.37 -6.50 -21.11
C ASP A 350 -16.18 -7.17 -20.40
N GLY A 351 -16.27 -7.38 -19.09
CA GLY A 351 -15.22 -8.04 -18.30
C GLY A 351 -14.17 -7.08 -17.72
N ARG A 352 -14.24 -5.76 -17.99
CA ARG A 352 -13.45 -4.78 -17.25
C ARG A 352 -13.85 -4.76 -15.78
N PHE A 353 -12.89 -4.46 -14.90
CA PHE A 353 -13.17 -4.13 -13.50
C PHE A 353 -12.23 -3.03 -13.00
N ARG A 354 -12.64 -2.31 -11.95
CA ARG A 354 -11.87 -1.23 -11.34
C ARG A 354 -12.06 -1.24 -9.83
N ILE A 355 -10.98 -0.95 -9.13
CA ILE A 355 -10.96 -0.75 -7.69
C ILE A 355 -10.78 0.74 -7.44
N VAL A 356 -11.68 1.37 -6.69
CA VAL A 356 -11.67 2.82 -6.47
C VAL A 356 -11.58 3.15 -4.99
N SER A 357 -10.66 4.04 -4.66
CA SER A 357 -10.60 4.74 -3.39
C SER A 357 -10.95 6.20 -3.61
N ALA A 358 -11.78 6.78 -2.75
CA ALA A 358 -12.11 8.20 -2.79
C ALA A 358 -11.97 8.85 -1.42
N ALA A 359 -11.15 9.88 -1.34
CA ALA A 359 -11.07 10.75 -0.16
C ALA A 359 -11.90 12.02 -0.39
N PHE A 360 -12.74 12.36 0.60
CA PHE A 360 -13.61 13.53 0.50
C PHE A 360 -12.99 14.80 1.08
N GLY A 361 -11.80 14.75 1.71
CA GLY A 361 -11.24 15.91 2.44
C GLY A 361 -12.09 16.31 3.64
N ARG A 362 -11.58 16.93 4.70
CA ARG A 362 -11.08 18.32 4.78
C ARG A 362 -9.66 18.40 5.36
N GLY A 363 -9.16 17.29 5.91
CA GLY A 363 -7.87 17.20 6.57
C GLY A 363 -7.78 17.97 7.89
N CYS A 364 -6.60 17.91 8.49
CA CYS A 364 -6.15 18.65 9.66
C CYS A 364 -5.28 19.82 9.22
N GLY A 365 -5.92 20.93 8.88
CA GLY A 365 -5.22 22.16 8.53
C GLY A 365 -5.63 22.67 7.17
N ASP A 366 -6.10 23.90 7.15
CA ASP A 366 -6.68 24.59 5.99
C ASP A 366 -6.13 26.02 5.85
N SER A 367 -5.13 26.38 6.67
CA SER A 367 -4.34 27.59 6.50
C SER A 367 -3.55 27.52 5.19
N ALA A 368 -3.39 28.67 4.53
CA ALA A 368 -2.62 28.80 3.28
C ALA A 368 -1.13 28.43 3.46
N ASP A 369 -0.65 28.44 4.71
CA ASP A 369 0.72 28.14 5.10
C ASP A 369 0.97 26.66 5.43
N ILE A 370 -0.09 25.84 5.52
CA ILE A 370 0.01 24.38 5.73
C ILE A 370 -0.06 23.70 4.37
N PRO A 371 0.93 22.89 3.98
CA PRO A 371 0.87 22.24 2.69
C PRO A 371 -0.26 21.22 2.65
N GLN A 372 -0.71 20.97 1.42
CA GLN A 372 -1.89 20.17 1.16
C GLN A 372 -1.66 18.72 1.61
N PRO A 373 -2.62 18.09 2.33
CA PRO A 373 -2.48 16.70 2.64
C PRO A 373 -2.51 15.87 1.38
N VAL A 374 -1.74 14.79 1.39
CA VAL A 374 -1.77 13.74 0.40
C VAL A 374 -2.32 12.49 1.07
N TYR A 375 -3.44 11.99 0.54
CA TYR A 375 -3.99 10.71 0.96
C TYR A 375 -3.40 9.62 0.07
N ARG A 376 -2.86 8.56 0.68
CA ARG A 376 -2.33 7.39 -0.01
C ARG A 376 -3.01 6.13 0.52
N PRO A 377 -4.16 5.74 -0.06
CA PRO A 377 -4.81 4.48 0.31
C PRO A 377 -4.00 3.29 -0.19
N VAL A 378 -3.77 2.31 0.66
CA VAL A 378 -3.06 1.09 0.30
C VAL A 378 -4.07 0.03 -0.11
N VAL A 379 -4.12 -0.27 -1.41
CA VAL A 379 -5.00 -1.28 -1.97
C VAL A 379 -4.22 -2.57 -2.20
N ARG A 380 -4.71 -3.68 -1.66
CA ARG A 380 -4.20 -5.03 -1.88
C ARG A 380 -5.09 -5.75 -2.89
N ILE A 381 -4.49 -6.33 -3.92
CA ILE A 381 -5.19 -7.00 -5.02
C ILE A 381 -4.53 -8.35 -5.27
N ASP A 382 -5.18 -9.41 -4.81
CA ASP A 382 -4.83 -10.81 -5.08
C ASP A 382 -5.51 -11.20 -6.39
N ILE A 383 -4.77 -11.04 -7.47
CA ILE A 383 -5.23 -11.25 -8.84
C ILE A 383 -5.14 -12.75 -9.14
N ALA A 384 -6.16 -13.27 -9.80
CA ALA A 384 -6.28 -14.69 -10.07
C ALA A 384 -6.80 -14.91 -11.48
N VAL A 385 -6.00 -14.54 -12.49
CA VAL A 385 -6.46 -14.63 -13.88
C VAL A 385 -6.58 -16.10 -14.25
N ASN A 386 -7.81 -16.60 -14.41
CA ASN A 386 -8.09 -18.02 -14.65
C ASN A 386 -7.62 -18.95 -13.51
N GLY A 387 -7.49 -18.41 -12.30
CA GLY A 387 -6.97 -19.11 -11.12
C GLY A 387 -5.74 -18.41 -10.54
N ASP A 388 -5.31 -18.85 -9.37
CA ASP A 388 -4.19 -18.24 -8.65
C ASP A 388 -2.80 -18.70 -9.15
N ASP A 389 -2.75 -19.82 -9.87
CA ASP A 389 -1.49 -20.44 -10.26
C ASP A 389 -1.03 -19.95 -11.63
N ASN A 390 0.27 -19.65 -11.75
CA ASN A 390 0.94 -19.30 -13.01
C ASN A 390 0.57 -17.93 -13.59
N ASP A 391 0.27 -16.96 -12.72
CA ASP A 391 0.16 -15.57 -13.13
C ASP A 391 1.54 -14.97 -13.38
N SER A 392 1.63 -14.19 -14.45
CA SER A 392 2.80 -13.43 -14.86
C SER A 392 2.46 -11.95 -14.95
N PHE A 393 3.42 -11.10 -14.62
CA PHE A 393 3.23 -9.66 -14.59
C PHE A 393 4.33 -8.97 -15.40
N ALA A 394 4.03 -7.85 -16.05
CA ALA A 394 5.05 -7.03 -16.68
C ALA A 394 4.77 -5.54 -16.55
N PHE A 395 5.82 -4.74 -16.52
CA PHE A 395 5.75 -3.29 -16.61
C PHE A 395 6.18 -2.81 -17.98
N TRP A 396 5.57 -1.73 -18.46
CA TRP A 396 6.05 -1.01 -19.63
C TRP A 396 7.23 -0.11 -19.25
N ASP A 397 8.34 -0.20 -19.99
CA ASP A 397 9.54 0.63 -19.75
C ASP A 397 9.63 1.90 -20.61
N GLY A 398 8.60 2.17 -21.44
CA GLY A 398 8.57 3.26 -22.41
C GLY A 398 8.83 2.80 -23.84
N GLY A 399 9.33 1.57 -24.00
CA GLY A 399 9.50 0.93 -25.30
C GLY A 399 9.04 -0.52 -25.30
N GLN A 400 9.21 -1.28 -24.23
CA GLN A 400 8.92 -2.71 -24.20
C GLN A 400 8.29 -3.12 -22.87
N TRP A 401 7.53 -4.20 -22.92
CA TRP A 401 7.06 -4.91 -21.74
C TRP A 401 8.22 -5.70 -21.12
N GLN A 402 8.47 -5.43 -19.85
CA GLN A 402 9.49 -6.08 -19.03
C GLN A 402 8.81 -6.99 -18.01
N THR A 403 8.88 -8.30 -18.23
CA THR A 403 8.32 -9.31 -17.32
C THR A 403 8.99 -9.25 -15.96
N VAL A 404 8.17 -9.27 -14.92
CA VAL A 404 8.57 -9.33 -13.52
C VAL A 404 8.79 -10.79 -13.15
N VAL A 405 10.03 -11.13 -12.77
CA VAL A 405 10.41 -12.48 -12.34
C VAL A 405 10.71 -12.59 -10.85
N THR A 406 10.94 -11.45 -10.21
CA THR A 406 11.24 -11.33 -8.78
C THR A 406 10.41 -10.17 -8.26
N GLU A 407 9.97 -10.27 -7.01
CA GLU A 407 9.23 -9.19 -6.35
C GLU A 407 9.91 -7.83 -6.56
N THR A 408 9.10 -6.82 -6.84
CA THR A 408 9.62 -5.51 -7.22
C THR A 408 8.59 -4.41 -6.94
N TRP A 409 9.02 -3.18 -7.14
CA TRP A 409 8.20 -1.99 -7.01
C TRP A 409 8.42 -1.02 -8.16
N ARG A 410 7.45 -0.13 -8.36
CA ARG A 410 7.52 0.99 -9.30
C ARG A 410 7.03 2.27 -8.64
N THR A 411 7.60 3.40 -9.05
CA THR A 411 7.29 4.72 -8.50
C THR A 411 6.96 5.71 -9.62
N PRO A 412 6.08 6.70 -9.36
CA PRO A 412 5.84 7.78 -10.31
C PRO A 412 7.01 8.77 -10.40
N TYR A 413 8.00 8.67 -9.51
CA TYR A 413 9.16 9.56 -9.45
C TYR A 413 10.37 8.98 -10.18
N ALA A 414 11.37 9.82 -10.46
CA ALA A 414 12.61 9.35 -11.07
C ALA A 414 13.39 8.45 -10.09
N ALA A 415 13.50 7.16 -10.43
CA ALA A 415 14.26 6.18 -9.65
C ALA A 415 14.88 5.16 -10.61
N SER A 416 16.20 4.97 -10.53
CA SER A 416 16.92 4.09 -11.45
C SER A 416 16.33 2.68 -11.44
N GLY A 417 15.84 2.21 -12.59
CA GLY A 417 15.22 0.88 -12.74
C GLY A 417 13.77 0.77 -12.24
N HIS A 418 13.25 1.77 -11.52
CA HIS A 418 11.95 1.71 -10.83
C HIS A 418 10.97 2.84 -11.19
N GLY A 419 11.42 3.91 -11.83
CA GLY A 419 10.53 4.99 -12.26
C GLY A 419 11.23 6.14 -13.01
N PRO A 420 10.47 7.14 -13.51
CA PRO A 420 9.01 7.24 -13.39
C PRO A 420 8.32 6.17 -14.24
N HIS A 421 7.05 5.88 -13.95
CA HIS A 421 6.25 4.99 -14.80
C HIS A 421 6.24 5.48 -16.24
N ALA A 422 6.28 4.52 -17.16
CA ALA A 422 5.94 4.75 -18.54
C ALA A 422 4.56 4.17 -18.84
N TYR A 423 3.96 4.67 -19.92
CA TYR A 423 2.66 4.23 -20.41
C TYR A 423 2.77 3.81 -21.87
N ASP A 424 2.04 2.76 -22.22
CA ASP A 424 1.89 2.36 -23.62
C ASP A 424 0.91 3.31 -24.36
N ALA A 425 0.57 2.97 -25.60
CA ALA A 425 -0.34 3.78 -26.41
C ALA A 425 -1.79 3.80 -25.90
N GLN A 426 -2.16 2.84 -25.05
CA GLN A 426 -3.47 2.67 -24.44
C GLN A 426 -3.53 3.30 -23.03
N GLY A 427 -2.39 3.78 -22.52
CA GLY A 427 -2.26 4.34 -21.19
C GLY A 427 -1.98 3.29 -20.10
N ALA A 428 -1.78 2.02 -20.46
CA ALA A 428 -1.44 0.98 -19.50
C ALA A 428 0.01 1.12 -19.05
N THR A 429 0.26 0.86 -17.76
CA THR A 429 1.62 0.82 -17.20
C THR A 429 2.10 -0.61 -16.98
N ALA A 430 1.18 -1.56 -16.92
CA ALA A 430 1.45 -2.96 -16.69
C ALA A 430 0.41 -3.86 -17.38
N TRP A 431 0.73 -5.15 -17.45
CA TRP A 431 -0.26 -6.20 -17.64
C TRP A 431 -0.02 -7.34 -16.64
N VAL A 432 -1.09 -8.08 -16.38
CA VAL A 432 -1.10 -9.38 -15.69
C VAL A 432 -1.71 -10.42 -16.64
N MET A 433 -1.15 -11.62 -16.70
CA MET A 433 -1.57 -12.63 -17.66
C MET A 433 -1.28 -14.04 -17.14
N ASP A 434 -2.21 -14.96 -17.37
CA ASP A 434 -2.07 -16.37 -17.04
C ASP A 434 -1.28 -17.13 -18.13
N SER A 435 -1.01 -18.41 -17.88
CA SER A 435 -0.34 -19.29 -18.85
C SER A 435 -1.14 -19.59 -20.13
N SER A 436 -2.45 -19.31 -20.17
CA SER A 436 -3.29 -19.46 -21.36
C SER A 436 -3.29 -18.23 -22.26
N GLY A 437 -2.82 -17.09 -21.74
CA GLY A 437 -2.83 -15.79 -22.38
C GLY A 437 -4.04 -14.93 -22.07
N MET A 438 -4.96 -15.39 -21.23
CA MET A 438 -5.96 -14.49 -20.67
C MET A 438 -5.27 -13.53 -19.71
N GLY A 439 -5.63 -12.26 -19.78
CA GLY A 439 -4.94 -11.24 -19.01
C GLY A 439 -5.69 -9.93 -18.93
N TYR A 440 -5.13 -9.01 -18.16
CA TYR A 440 -5.63 -7.65 -17.99
C TYR A 440 -4.50 -6.64 -18.13
N TYR A 441 -4.71 -5.61 -18.92
CA TYR A 441 -3.90 -4.39 -18.81
C TYR A 441 -4.29 -3.64 -17.54
N VAL A 442 -3.29 -3.13 -16.84
CA VAL A 442 -3.47 -2.30 -15.64
C VAL A 442 -3.26 -0.83 -16.03
N ILE A 443 -4.36 -0.09 -16.02
CA ILE A 443 -4.41 1.32 -16.42
C ILE A 443 -4.65 2.17 -15.16
N PRO A 444 -3.65 2.94 -14.70
CA PRO A 444 -3.82 3.81 -13.55
C PRO A 444 -4.69 5.04 -13.87
N GLY A 445 -5.14 5.71 -12.81
CA GLY A 445 -5.80 7.00 -12.92
C GLY A 445 -4.87 8.05 -13.52
N GLN A 446 -5.24 8.62 -14.66
CA GLN A 446 -4.52 9.72 -15.34
C GLN A 446 -5.46 10.91 -15.61
N GLY A 447 -6.65 10.91 -15.01
CA GLY A 447 -7.71 11.89 -15.26
C GLY A 447 -8.42 11.73 -16.61
N GLN A 448 -8.20 10.60 -17.27
CA GLN A 448 -8.69 10.27 -18.62
C GLN A 448 -10.13 9.73 -18.65
N PHE A 449 -10.75 9.49 -17.50
CA PHE A 449 -12.01 8.75 -17.40
C PHE A 449 -13.26 9.63 -17.25
N GLY A 450 -13.12 10.96 -17.24
CA GLY A 450 -14.25 11.88 -17.10
C GLY A 450 -15.01 11.73 -15.77
N ASP A 451 -14.41 11.05 -14.79
CA ASP A 451 -14.89 10.81 -13.43
C ASP A 451 -14.49 11.95 -12.46
N GLY A 452 -13.94 13.04 -13.01
CA GLY A 452 -13.41 14.16 -12.22
C GLY A 452 -12.05 13.87 -11.58
N GLY A 453 -11.43 12.71 -11.84
CA GLY A 453 -10.08 12.40 -11.41
C GLY A 453 -9.03 13.32 -12.06
N ARG A 454 -7.94 13.60 -11.32
CA ARG A 454 -6.80 14.41 -11.83
C ARG A 454 -5.57 13.57 -12.18
N GLY A 455 -5.73 12.26 -12.13
CA GLY A 455 -4.62 11.32 -12.10
C GLY A 455 -4.20 10.99 -10.67
N ASP A 456 -3.69 9.78 -10.48
CA ASP A 456 -3.40 9.25 -9.16
C ASP A 456 -1.93 8.81 -8.96
N ALA A 457 -1.11 8.81 -10.03
CA ALA A 457 0.34 8.63 -9.97
C ALA A 457 0.81 7.61 -8.90
N PRO A 458 0.42 6.33 -9.03
CA PRO A 458 0.45 5.39 -7.93
C PRO A 458 1.84 4.84 -7.67
N PHE A 459 2.14 4.39 -6.47
CA PHE A 459 3.21 3.40 -6.25
C PHE A 459 2.64 2.00 -6.47
N LEU A 460 3.42 1.13 -7.11
CA LEU A 460 3.02 -0.25 -7.43
C LEU A 460 4.03 -1.21 -6.82
N TYR A 461 3.55 -2.31 -6.25
CA TYR A 461 4.40 -3.38 -5.72
C TYR A 461 3.84 -4.72 -6.17
N ILE A 462 4.71 -5.63 -6.57
CA ILE A 462 4.37 -7.01 -6.92
C ILE A 462 5.07 -7.90 -5.91
N THR A 463 4.27 -8.61 -5.11
CA THR A 463 4.77 -9.58 -4.15
C THR A 463 4.25 -10.96 -4.49
N ARG A 464 4.95 -11.99 -4.03
CA ARG A 464 4.39 -13.34 -4.02
C ARG A 464 3.30 -13.42 -2.97
N HIS A 465 2.20 -14.11 -3.26
CA HIS A 465 1.16 -14.32 -2.25
C HIS A 465 1.70 -15.06 -1.02
N LYS A 466 1.37 -14.52 0.15
CA LYS A 466 1.44 -15.18 1.45
C LYS A 466 0.20 -14.87 2.28
N PRO A 467 -0.37 -15.85 2.99
CA PRO A 467 -1.57 -15.62 3.81
C PRO A 467 -1.41 -14.51 4.87
N GLU A 468 -0.24 -14.44 5.50
CA GLU A 468 0.08 -13.46 6.52
C GLU A 468 0.24 -12.02 5.99
N GLU A 469 0.30 -11.84 4.67
CA GLU A 469 0.43 -10.54 3.99
C GLU A 469 -0.93 -10.03 3.51
N GLY A 470 -1.99 -10.28 4.30
CA GLY A 470 -3.27 -9.62 4.14
C GLY A 470 -4.41 -10.47 3.60
N ASP A 471 -4.39 -11.81 3.73
CA ASP A 471 -5.63 -12.58 3.47
C ASP A 471 -6.69 -12.28 4.55
N ALA A 472 -6.27 -12.09 5.80
CA ALA A 472 -7.08 -11.50 6.87
C ALA A 472 -6.69 -10.04 7.13
N ASP A 473 -7.48 -9.34 7.94
CA ASP A 473 -7.27 -7.94 8.38
C ASP A 473 -5.83 -7.63 8.77
N LEU A 474 -5.17 -6.72 8.07
CA LEU A 474 -3.75 -6.46 8.26
C LEU A 474 -3.55 -5.46 9.42
N PRO A 475 -2.58 -5.68 10.33
CA PRO A 475 -2.13 -4.61 11.20
C PRO A 475 -1.54 -3.48 10.33
N ILE A 476 -1.51 -2.25 10.86
CA ILE A 476 -0.98 -1.07 10.17
C ILE A 476 0.43 -1.39 9.64
N ILE A 477 0.63 -1.21 8.33
CA ILE A 477 1.91 -1.45 7.67
C ILE A 477 2.73 -0.16 7.61
N ASN A 478 4.05 -0.34 7.67
CA ASN A 478 5.03 0.74 7.77
C ASN A 478 4.78 1.77 8.92
N PRO A 479 4.48 1.39 10.18
CA PRO A 479 4.37 2.21 11.41
C PRO A 479 5.64 3.02 11.77
N GLY A 480 6.77 2.81 11.09
CA GLY A 480 8.07 3.39 11.44
C GLY A 480 8.96 3.85 10.28
N GLY A 481 8.43 4.01 9.06
CA GLY A 481 9.16 4.58 7.92
C GLY A 481 8.68 5.99 7.55
N SER A 482 9.31 6.61 6.55
CA SER A 482 8.88 7.92 6.05
C SER A 482 7.81 7.76 4.97
N ASN A 483 6.58 7.38 5.32
CA ASN A 483 5.44 7.46 4.39
C ASN A 483 5.00 8.91 4.07
N VAL A 484 5.72 9.86 4.67
CA VAL A 484 5.75 11.31 4.43
C VAL A 484 6.72 11.68 3.29
N ALA A 485 7.52 10.71 2.82
CA ALA A 485 8.42 10.91 1.70
C ALA A 485 7.71 10.55 0.41
N ASP A 486 7.94 11.35 -0.62
CA ASP A 486 7.59 11.06 -2.01
C ASP A 486 8.53 9.96 -2.56
N ASP A 487 8.58 8.81 -1.90
CA ASP A 487 9.44 7.67 -2.20
C ASP A 487 8.68 6.33 -2.10
N HIS A 488 9.35 5.22 -2.39
CA HIS A 488 8.73 3.88 -2.43
C HIS A 488 8.46 3.24 -1.07
N GLN A 489 8.69 3.92 0.06
CA GLN A 489 8.45 3.35 1.39
C GLN A 489 7.00 3.63 1.83
N GLN A 490 6.05 2.99 1.17
CA GLN A 490 4.61 3.25 1.33
C GLN A 490 3.85 2.13 2.04
N GLY A 491 4.53 1.20 2.73
CA GLY A 491 3.88 0.06 3.38
C GLY A 491 4.25 -1.27 2.74
N PRO A 492 3.77 -1.54 1.51
CA PRO A 492 4.00 -2.82 0.85
C PRO A 492 5.46 -3.13 0.52
N ASP A 493 6.35 -2.13 0.56
CA ASP A 493 7.79 -2.32 0.44
C ASP A 493 8.36 -3.29 1.47
N LEU A 494 7.72 -3.41 2.64
CA LEU A 494 8.09 -4.38 3.69
C LEU A 494 7.95 -5.84 3.26
N PHE A 495 7.09 -6.11 2.26
CA PHE A 495 6.84 -7.46 1.77
C PHE A 495 7.73 -7.83 0.58
N VAL A 496 8.27 -6.84 -0.13
CA VAL A 496 9.23 -7.04 -1.23
C VAL A 496 10.57 -7.49 -0.65
N ASN A 497 10.83 -8.79 -0.71
CA ASN A 497 12.00 -9.39 -0.05
C ASN A 497 12.85 -10.27 -1.01
N GLY A 498 12.54 -10.22 -2.31
CA GLY A 498 13.34 -10.85 -3.37
C GLY A 498 12.88 -12.27 -3.71
N GLU A 499 11.66 -12.64 -3.34
CA GLU A 499 11.07 -13.91 -3.76
C GLU A 499 10.74 -13.95 -5.25
N SER A 500 10.51 -15.15 -5.77
CA SER A 500 10.03 -15.33 -7.15
C SER A 500 8.62 -14.77 -7.27
N ALA A 501 8.41 -13.92 -8.28
CA ALA A 501 7.10 -13.44 -8.70
C ALA A 501 6.73 -13.94 -10.12
N ALA A 502 7.54 -14.84 -10.69
CA ALA A 502 7.22 -15.53 -11.93
C ALA A 502 6.33 -16.75 -11.67
N ASP A 503 5.30 -16.91 -12.50
CA ASP A 503 4.47 -18.11 -12.61
C ASP A 503 3.94 -18.61 -11.25
N THR A 504 3.41 -17.70 -10.44
CA THR A 504 2.95 -17.95 -9.06
C THR A 504 1.70 -17.12 -8.79
N ASN A 505 1.01 -17.40 -7.68
CA ASN A 505 0.06 -16.44 -7.13
C ASN A 505 0.81 -15.16 -6.74
N ILE A 506 0.39 -14.03 -7.32
CA ILE A 506 0.95 -12.70 -7.12
C ILE A 506 -0.09 -11.76 -6.50
N VAL A 507 0.41 -10.88 -5.63
CA VAL A 507 -0.38 -9.77 -5.09
C VAL A 507 0.14 -8.47 -5.69
N LEU A 508 -0.76 -7.72 -6.33
CA LEU A 508 -0.53 -6.33 -6.72
C LEU A 508 -0.96 -5.43 -5.57
N TRP A 509 -0.01 -4.63 -5.08
CA TRP A 509 -0.30 -3.52 -4.19
C TRP A 509 -0.32 -2.23 -4.99
N TYR A 510 -1.42 -1.49 -4.87
CA TYR A 510 -1.65 -0.24 -5.58
C TYR A 510 -1.87 0.89 -4.58
N VAL A 511 -0.98 1.89 -4.60
CA VAL A 511 -1.00 3.01 -3.66
C VAL A 511 -1.11 4.32 -4.44
N PRO A 512 -2.32 4.83 -4.73
CA PRO A 512 -2.50 6.09 -5.41
C PRO A 512 -2.12 7.27 -4.50
N GLN A 513 -1.97 8.44 -5.12
CA GLN A 513 -1.68 9.69 -4.45
C GLN A 513 -2.77 10.70 -4.72
N HIS A 514 -3.42 11.14 -3.66
CA HIS A 514 -4.54 12.06 -3.68
C HIS A 514 -4.14 13.36 -2.98
N GLY A 515 -3.55 14.28 -3.74
CA GLY A 515 -3.19 15.60 -3.23
C GLY A 515 -4.41 16.50 -3.13
N THR A 516 -4.65 17.10 -1.96
CA THR A 516 -5.70 18.10 -1.79
C THR A 516 -5.42 19.36 -2.61
N ASP A 517 -6.46 19.86 -3.25
CA ASP A 517 -6.49 21.20 -3.83
C ASP A 517 -7.68 21.97 -3.24
N ARG A 518 -7.37 23.04 -2.52
CA ARG A 518 -8.37 23.91 -1.87
C ARG A 518 -8.64 25.17 -2.67
N ARG A 519 -7.79 25.45 -3.66
CA ARG A 519 -7.77 26.73 -4.36
C ARG A 519 -8.83 26.69 -5.45
N SER A 520 -9.70 27.70 -5.43
CA SER A 520 -10.60 28.01 -6.53
C SER A 520 -10.11 29.23 -7.33
N ASP A 521 -9.07 29.90 -6.83
CA ASP A 521 -8.50 31.13 -7.37
C ASP A 521 -7.52 30.89 -8.53
N ASP A 522 -7.09 29.64 -8.76
CA ASP A 522 -6.30 29.23 -9.91
C ASP A 522 -7.16 28.81 -11.13
N GLY A 523 -8.49 28.87 -11.00
CA GLY A 523 -9.45 28.49 -12.02
C GLY A 523 -9.78 26.99 -12.05
N ASN A 524 -9.18 26.18 -11.18
CA ASN A 524 -9.57 24.78 -11.00
C ASN A 524 -10.63 24.66 -9.91
N PRO A 525 -11.57 23.69 -9.98
CA PRO A 525 -12.43 23.37 -8.84
C PRO A 525 -11.58 22.81 -7.69
N PRO A 526 -12.05 22.82 -6.43
CA PRO A 526 -11.37 22.07 -5.36
C PRO A 526 -11.28 20.56 -5.66
N TYR A 527 -10.38 19.84 -4.97
CA TYR A 527 -10.13 18.41 -5.12
C TYR A 527 -9.64 17.80 -3.80
N CYS A 528 -10.07 16.57 -3.48
CA CYS A 528 -9.94 15.99 -2.13
C CYS A 528 -10.37 16.96 -1.02
N TRP A 529 -11.53 17.61 -1.18
CA TRP A 529 -11.93 18.73 -0.33
C TRP A 529 -13.41 18.69 0.06
N THR A 530 -13.70 18.98 1.33
CA THR A 530 -15.06 19.18 1.83
C THR A 530 -15.17 20.61 2.35
N VAL A 531 -16.07 21.39 1.77
CA VAL A 531 -16.44 22.73 2.26
C VAL A 531 -17.34 22.55 3.48
N ALA A 532 -17.03 23.23 4.59
CA ALA A 532 -17.86 23.16 5.80
C ALA A 532 -19.31 23.60 5.50
N GLY A 533 -20.30 22.80 5.91
CA GLY A 533 -21.72 23.09 5.71
C GLY A 533 -22.63 21.89 5.98
N GLU A 534 -23.82 22.15 6.49
CA GLU A 534 -24.82 21.14 6.87
C GLU A 534 -26.09 21.25 6.02
N PRO A 535 -26.88 20.17 5.81
CA PRO A 535 -26.64 18.77 6.23
C PRO A 535 -25.85 17.93 5.22
N ASN A 536 -25.56 18.51 4.06
CA ASN A 536 -24.76 17.91 3.01
C ASN A 536 -23.70 18.94 2.65
N PRO A 537 -22.50 18.86 3.24
CA PRO A 537 -21.43 19.77 2.88
C PRO A 537 -21.17 19.64 1.38
N GLU A 538 -20.74 20.73 0.76
CA GLU A 538 -20.30 20.68 -0.62
C GLU A 538 -18.96 19.94 -0.67
N THR A 539 -18.90 18.88 -1.46
CA THR A 539 -17.75 17.96 -1.51
C THR A 539 -17.15 17.86 -2.88
N TYR A 540 -15.83 17.75 -2.91
CA TYR A 540 -14.98 17.58 -4.06
C TYR A 540 -14.10 16.34 -3.83
N PRO A 541 -14.66 15.13 -3.97
CA PRO A 541 -13.91 13.90 -3.76
C PRO A 541 -12.79 13.76 -4.78
N CYS A 542 -11.75 13.05 -4.39
CA CYS A 542 -10.71 12.62 -5.30
C CYS A 542 -10.71 11.10 -5.43
N TYR A 543 -11.17 10.64 -6.58
CA TYR A 543 -11.16 9.25 -6.96
C TYR A 543 -9.80 8.87 -7.55
N GLY A 544 -9.37 7.64 -7.27
CA GLY A 544 -8.34 6.95 -8.06
C GLY A 544 -8.34 5.46 -7.79
N GLY A 545 -7.45 4.76 -8.48
CA GLY A 545 -7.37 3.30 -8.50
C GLY A 545 -7.34 2.72 -9.92
N PRO A 546 -6.83 1.48 -10.06
CA PRO A 546 -6.52 0.89 -11.35
C PRO A 546 -7.78 0.36 -12.06
N LEU A 547 -7.85 0.61 -13.37
CA LEU A 547 -8.74 -0.11 -14.28
C LEU A 547 -8.01 -1.33 -14.86
N PHE A 548 -8.68 -2.47 -14.86
CA PHE A 548 -8.24 -3.70 -15.49
C PHE A 548 -9.02 -3.92 -16.77
N VAL A 549 -8.32 -3.99 -17.91
CA VAL A 549 -8.92 -4.16 -19.24
C VAL A 549 -8.55 -5.54 -19.80
N PRO A 550 -9.53 -6.43 -20.04
CA PRO A 550 -9.25 -7.80 -20.45
C PRO A 550 -8.64 -7.87 -21.85
N PHE A 551 -7.77 -8.85 -22.06
CA PHE A 551 -7.26 -9.24 -23.38
C PHE A 551 -7.07 -10.76 -23.46
N GLY A 552 -6.80 -11.26 -24.67
CA GLY A 552 -6.32 -12.64 -24.89
C GLY A 552 -7.38 -13.74 -24.79
N ALA A 553 -8.59 -13.45 -24.31
CA ALA A 553 -9.69 -14.41 -24.23
C ALA A 553 -10.01 -15.03 -25.61
N GLY A 554 -9.81 -16.35 -25.72
CA GLY A 554 -10.11 -17.11 -26.94
C GLY A 554 -9.15 -16.86 -28.11
N VAL A 555 -8.03 -16.17 -27.90
CA VAL A 555 -7.03 -15.91 -28.94
C VAL A 555 -6.23 -17.17 -29.24
N THR A 556 -6.10 -17.50 -30.52
CA THR A 556 -5.31 -18.63 -31.01
C THR A 556 -4.44 -18.21 -32.19
N GLY A 557 -3.27 -18.83 -32.35
CA GLY A 557 -2.34 -18.55 -33.43
C GLY A 557 -1.01 -18.00 -32.92
N SER A 558 -0.18 -17.54 -33.84
CA SER A 558 1.15 -16.98 -33.57
C SER A 558 1.34 -15.68 -34.35
N PRO A 559 2.21 -14.77 -33.88
CA PRO A 559 2.51 -13.55 -34.62
C PRO A 559 3.22 -13.90 -35.93
N SER A 560 3.10 -13.00 -36.91
CA SER A 560 3.96 -13.00 -38.09
C SER A 560 4.75 -11.70 -38.11
N ALA A 561 6.07 -11.81 -38.04
CA ALA A 561 6.97 -10.69 -38.13
C ALA A 561 7.08 -10.22 -39.58
N GLY A 562 7.11 -8.90 -39.77
CA GLY A 562 7.31 -8.30 -41.08
C GLY A 562 7.72 -6.85 -40.97
N PHE A 563 8.55 -6.40 -41.91
CA PHE A 563 8.88 -4.98 -42.05
C PHE A 563 9.31 -4.61 -43.46
N VAL A 564 9.26 -3.32 -43.74
CA VAL A 564 9.79 -2.71 -44.96
C VAL A 564 10.82 -1.64 -44.61
N VAL A 565 11.78 -1.40 -45.52
CA VAL A 565 12.82 -0.37 -45.38
C VAL A 565 12.71 0.62 -46.52
N ASN A 566 12.95 1.91 -46.26
CA ASN A 566 12.85 2.98 -47.26
C ASN A 566 13.95 2.95 -48.36
N GLY A 567 14.87 1.97 -48.31
CA GLY A 567 15.93 1.77 -49.30
C GLY A 567 16.80 0.56 -48.94
N SER A 568 17.71 0.19 -49.83
CA SER A 568 18.71 -0.87 -49.63
C SER A 568 20.15 -0.37 -49.72
N GLU A 569 20.35 0.89 -50.12
CA GLU A 569 21.66 1.54 -50.25
C GLU A 569 21.62 2.90 -49.56
N PHE A 570 22.57 3.12 -48.66
CA PHE A 570 22.68 4.35 -47.87
C PHE A 570 24.15 4.81 -47.83
N GLY A 571 24.38 6.11 -47.75
CA GLY A 571 25.67 6.61 -47.29
C GLY A 571 25.88 6.27 -45.82
N VAL A 572 27.13 6.09 -45.41
CA VAL A 572 27.46 6.04 -43.98
C VAL A 572 26.87 7.28 -43.27
N ALA A 573 26.23 7.03 -42.13
CA ALA A 573 25.47 7.99 -41.31
C ALA A 573 24.17 8.54 -41.93
N ASP A 574 23.77 8.13 -43.13
CA ASP A 574 22.42 8.40 -43.64
C ASP A 574 21.38 7.63 -42.79
N THR A 575 20.17 8.17 -42.72
CA THR A 575 19.10 7.59 -41.89
C THR A 575 18.26 6.60 -42.70
N ALA A 576 18.33 5.32 -42.33
CA ALA A 576 17.43 4.28 -42.80
C ALA A 576 16.17 4.25 -41.92
N VAL A 577 14.99 4.11 -42.54
CA VAL A 577 13.70 4.05 -41.87
C VAL A 577 13.09 2.67 -42.09
N PHE A 578 12.76 2.00 -40.99
CA PHE A 578 12.19 0.66 -40.93
C PHE A 578 10.75 0.77 -40.44
N THR A 579 9.79 0.34 -41.25
CA THR A 579 8.37 0.34 -40.91
C THR A 579 7.92 -1.07 -40.58
N ASN A 580 7.42 -1.26 -39.36
CA ASN A 580 6.84 -2.53 -38.93
C ASN A 580 5.55 -2.84 -39.71
N THR A 581 5.47 -4.03 -40.29
CA THR A 581 4.28 -4.58 -40.98
C THR A 581 3.86 -5.92 -40.40
N SER A 582 4.26 -6.21 -39.17
CA SER A 582 3.96 -7.46 -38.46
C SER A 582 2.46 -7.56 -38.18
N THR A 583 1.95 -8.79 -38.11
CA THR A 583 0.57 -9.09 -37.72
C THR A 583 0.55 -9.90 -36.44
N LEU A 584 -0.29 -9.50 -35.50
CA LEU A 584 -0.54 -10.26 -34.27
C LEU A 584 -1.78 -11.14 -34.46
N PRO A 585 -1.91 -12.27 -33.73
CA PRO A 585 -3.12 -13.09 -33.75
C PRO A 585 -4.36 -12.31 -33.26
N ASP A 586 -4.16 -11.34 -32.37
CA ASP A 586 -5.15 -10.33 -31.98
C ASP A 586 -4.42 -8.99 -31.77
N PRO A 587 -4.92 -7.85 -32.30
CA PRO A 587 -4.25 -6.55 -32.15
C PRO A 587 -4.23 -5.99 -30.72
N ASN A 588 -5.01 -6.55 -29.78
CA ASN A 588 -5.12 -6.07 -28.41
C ASN A 588 -4.20 -6.82 -27.43
N ILE A 589 -3.50 -7.88 -27.83
CA ILE A 589 -2.59 -8.60 -26.94
C ILE A 589 -1.26 -7.84 -26.77
N PRO A 590 -0.57 -8.02 -25.63
CA PRO A 590 0.75 -7.42 -25.43
C PRO A 590 1.77 -8.02 -26.40
N ALA A 591 2.65 -7.17 -26.94
CA ALA A 591 3.72 -7.59 -27.84
C ALA A 591 4.97 -6.71 -27.68
N ASN A 592 6.13 -7.34 -27.84
CA ASN A 592 7.42 -6.67 -27.96
C ASN A 592 7.94 -6.79 -29.40
N PHE A 593 8.41 -5.68 -29.96
CA PHE A 593 9.10 -5.59 -31.24
C PHE A 593 10.58 -5.33 -30.96
N LEU A 594 11.45 -6.21 -31.45
CA LEU A 594 12.88 -6.19 -31.19
C LEU A 594 13.63 -6.04 -32.52
N TRP A 595 14.27 -4.88 -32.72
CA TRP A 595 15.02 -4.59 -33.93
C TRP A 595 16.50 -4.90 -33.75
N ASN A 596 17.10 -5.58 -34.73
CA ASN A 596 18.55 -5.73 -34.88
C ASN A 596 18.93 -5.29 -36.28
N PHE A 597 19.81 -4.30 -36.42
CA PHE A 597 20.16 -3.74 -37.73
C PHE A 597 21.34 -4.47 -38.40
N GLY A 598 21.93 -5.46 -37.72
CA GLY A 598 23.01 -6.30 -38.25
C GLY A 598 24.42 -5.74 -38.05
N ASP A 599 24.58 -4.56 -37.44
CA ASP A 599 25.86 -3.91 -37.15
C ASP A 599 26.27 -3.99 -35.66
N GLY A 600 25.56 -4.79 -34.88
CA GLY A 600 25.74 -4.94 -33.43
C GLY A 600 24.96 -3.93 -32.59
N VAL A 601 24.23 -3.00 -33.23
CA VAL A 601 23.27 -2.12 -32.55
C VAL A 601 21.87 -2.71 -32.66
N ALA A 602 21.19 -2.81 -31.52
CA ALA A 602 19.79 -3.19 -31.42
C ALA A 602 18.97 -2.02 -30.88
N ALA A 603 17.68 -1.97 -31.22
CA ALA A 603 16.73 -1.01 -30.69
C ALA A 603 15.48 -1.72 -30.14
N GLY A 604 14.81 -1.08 -29.18
CA GLY A 604 13.55 -1.53 -28.56
C GLY A 604 12.35 -1.51 -29.52
N SER A 605 11.12 -1.27 -29.04
CA SER A 605 9.85 -1.49 -29.78
C SER A 605 9.20 -0.27 -30.47
N PRO A 606 9.90 0.67 -31.15
CA PRO A 606 9.15 1.65 -31.90
C PRO A 606 8.51 0.97 -33.12
N VAL A 607 7.23 1.25 -33.34
CA VAL A 607 6.46 0.81 -34.53
C VAL A 607 7.17 1.24 -35.83
N THR A 608 7.90 2.35 -35.79
CA THR A 608 8.84 2.76 -36.85
C THR A 608 10.21 2.99 -36.23
N ALA A 609 11.20 2.20 -36.63
CA ALA A 609 12.57 2.37 -36.18
C ALA A 609 13.38 3.19 -37.20
N THR A 610 14.31 3.99 -36.70
CA THR A 610 15.30 4.68 -37.56
C THR A 610 16.69 4.29 -37.12
N HIS A 611 17.59 4.07 -38.08
CA HIS A 611 18.98 3.66 -37.79
C HIS A 611 19.99 4.36 -38.69
N ARG A 612 21.21 4.52 -38.20
CA ARG A 612 22.34 5.10 -38.93
C ARG A 612 23.56 4.18 -38.83
N TYR A 613 23.94 3.59 -39.96
CA TYR A 613 25.14 2.77 -40.04
C TYR A 613 26.39 3.65 -40.02
N LEU A 614 27.25 3.45 -39.01
CA LEU A 614 28.47 4.25 -38.81
C LEU A 614 29.69 3.70 -39.55
N LEU A 615 29.61 2.46 -40.03
CA LEU A 615 30.66 1.79 -40.78
C LEU A 615 30.14 1.40 -42.17
N GLY A 616 31.03 1.43 -43.15
CA GLY A 616 30.72 0.88 -44.48
C GLY A 616 30.65 -0.64 -44.40
N GLY A 617 29.66 -1.24 -45.05
CA GLY A 617 29.42 -2.68 -44.99
C GLY A 617 28.07 -3.10 -45.53
N VAL A 618 27.81 -4.41 -45.50
CA VAL A 618 26.50 -5.00 -45.80
C VAL A 618 25.94 -5.54 -44.50
N PHE A 619 24.76 -5.07 -44.12
CA PHE A 619 24.10 -5.42 -42.87
C PHE A 619 22.76 -6.08 -43.16
N THR A 620 22.42 -7.14 -42.43
CA THR A 620 21.15 -7.85 -42.58
C THR A 620 20.25 -7.54 -41.39
N PRO A 621 19.30 -6.62 -41.52
CA PRO A 621 18.40 -6.26 -40.44
C PRO A 621 17.38 -7.37 -40.18
N THR A 622 16.96 -7.52 -38.92
CA THR A 622 15.89 -8.42 -38.49
C THR A 622 14.93 -7.71 -37.55
N LEU A 623 13.66 -8.11 -37.59
CA LEU A 623 12.65 -7.74 -36.61
C LEU A 623 12.10 -9.01 -35.97
N THR A 624 12.19 -9.10 -34.64
CA THR A 624 11.53 -10.16 -33.87
C THR A 624 10.27 -9.60 -33.22
N VAL A 625 9.15 -10.31 -33.37
CA VAL A 625 7.91 -10.06 -32.64
C VAL A 625 7.80 -11.12 -31.56
N ASP A 626 7.65 -10.70 -30.30
CA ASP A 626 7.42 -11.58 -29.17
C ASP A 626 6.05 -11.26 -28.55
N THR A 627 5.17 -12.25 -28.56
CA THR A 627 3.83 -12.17 -27.96
C THR A 627 3.72 -13.07 -26.72
N PHE A 628 4.84 -13.35 -26.06
CA PHE A 628 4.89 -14.13 -24.84
C PHE A 628 4.30 -15.54 -25.05
N VAL A 629 3.10 -15.79 -24.53
CA VAL A 629 2.42 -17.09 -24.58
C VAL A 629 1.97 -17.50 -25.98
N TRP A 630 1.74 -16.56 -26.91
CA TRP A 630 1.35 -16.87 -28.30
C TRP A 630 2.56 -17.10 -29.23
N GLY A 631 3.77 -17.05 -28.67
CA GLY A 631 5.01 -17.36 -29.36
C GLY A 631 5.70 -16.13 -29.97
N MET A 632 6.74 -16.40 -30.74
CA MET A 632 7.59 -15.40 -31.38
C MET A 632 7.82 -15.73 -32.85
N ASP A 633 8.03 -14.70 -33.66
CA ASP A 633 8.45 -14.83 -35.06
C ASP A 633 9.54 -13.81 -35.41
N THR A 634 10.39 -14.12 -36.37
CA THR A 634 11.50 -13.24 -36.79
C THR A 634 11.51 -13.05 -38.31
N ALA A 635 11.34 -11.81 -38.73
CA ALA A 635 11.52 -11.41 -40.12
C ALA A 635 12.99 -11.07 -40.39
N VAL A 636 13.52 -11.60 -41.48
CA VAL A 636 14.84 -11.23 -42.01
C VAL A 636 14.65 -10.32 -43.21
N GLY A 637 15.18 -9.10 -43.12
CA GLY A 637 15.09 -8.11 -44.19
C GLY A 637 16.11 -8.33 -45.31
N GLN A 638 15.93 -7.59 -46.40
CA GLN A 638 16.93 -7.51 -47.46
C GLN A 638 18.25 -6.89 -46.94
N PRO A 639 19.42 -7.28 -47.48
CA PRO A 639 20.69 -6.69 -47.09
C PRO A 639 20.73 -5.18 -47.37
N ILE A 640 21.26 -4.42 -46.42
CA ILE A 640 21.46 -2.98 -46.49
C ILE A 640 22.94 -2.69 -46.71
N THR A 641 23.26 -1.98 -47.78
CA THR A 641 24.63 -1.58 -48.09
C THR A 641 24.88 -0.15 -47.64
N ALA A 642 25.73 0.03 -46.63
CA ALA A 642 26.23 1.34 -46.22
C ALA A 642 27.56 1.62 -46.91
N THR A 643 27.65 2.71 -47.68
CA THR A 643 28.86 3.07 -48.42
C THR A 643 29.52 4.30 -47.81
N ALA A 644 30.80 4.17 -47.44
CA ALA A 644 31.59 5.32 -47.05
C ALA A 644 31.80 6.23 -48.27
N LYS A 645 31.40 7.50 -48.18
CA LYS A 645 31.74 8.47 -49.22
C LYS A 645 33.24 8.72 -49.15
N ASN A 646 33.98 8.16 -50.11
CA ASN A 646 35.38 8.49 -50.30
C ASN A 646 35.49 9.91 -50.86
N ASN A 647 35.53 10.91 -49.99
CA ASN A 647 36.03 12.23 -50.36
C ASN A 647 37.56 12.14 -50.45
N PHE A 648 38.07 11.47 -51.48
CA PHE A 648 39.43 11.76 -51.93
C PHE A 648 39.41 13.18 -52.47
N LEU A 649 39.95 14.13 -51.69
CA LEU A 649 40.51 15.34 -52.27
C LEU A 649 41.50 14.87 -53.35
N PRO A 650 41.41 15.34 -54.60
CA PRO A 650 42.39 14.96 -55.60
C PRO A 650 43.77 15.39 -55.08
N LEU A 651 44.69 14.43 -54.96
CA LEU A 651 46.10 14.71 -54.78
C LEU A 651 46.50 15.60 -55.95
N ILE A 652 46.83 16.86 -55.67
CA ILE A 652 47.52 17.72 -56.62
C ILE A 652 48.90 17.09 -56.79
N GLU A 653 49.09 16.32 -57.86
CA GLU A 653 50.41 16.05 -58.40
C GLU A 653 50.94 17.37 -58.98
N ASN A 654 51.71 18.10 -58.20
CA ASN A 654 52.66 19.06 -58.76
C ASN A 654 53.99 18.35 -58.92
N GLY A 655 54.18 17.78 -60.11
CA GLY A 655 55.49 17.47 -60.65
C GLY A 655 56.11 18.71 -61.31
N GLU A 656 57.39 18.91 -61.00
CA GLU A 656 58.41 19.78 -61.63
C GLU A 656 58.31 21.32 -61.48
#